data_AF-D7B649-F1
#
_entry.id   AF-D7B649-F1
#
_cell.length_a   1.000
_cell.length_b   1.000
_cell.length_c   1.000
_cell.angle_alpha   90.00
_cell.angle_beta   90.00
_cell.angle_gamma   90.00
#
_symmetry.space_group_name_H-M   'P 1'
#
loop_
_entity.id
_entity.type
_entity.pdbx_description
1 polymer ?
#
loop_
_entity_poly.entity_id
_entity_poly.type
_entity_poly.pdbx_seq_one_letter_code
_entity_poly.pdbx_strand_id
1 'polypeptide(L)'
;MYESEAGTAGSGGGTDTAARVAAAVRDCLAPLRLSEAHEPVVEHVLSGTRPEALAALRERPTGADMVAKPDAVWRTDRLTAVADAHPGWSLREADAARLVLYRLAPIDLLVRFGQVLHAVTGNAPTSGEPSSLLVLADDVLRVHGAADGTDADDVRRRWDLHTLTEVARAGGAPGRTPVHAALSALLYSGSGHWPFRRHRLLESEAGVAFLARHADALADVVTGSGPNTRRYVADRCAHRPEAHAELAAELAVDAEASVRAQVLSALARTDGPRQVDLLRRHLRTAPPDRLPDVLARLADLDGGVAAIEEALADGGDGTQDPGREGLLRRAASRVRALRTAEAAVPVPDVAAPQDADLAEELRTLGAGGGSDGDRSWNGVEGRVALMPDVRALRDAFRAAGMSDADRRTASLLVTRTDSRGRRIGAFLTPEDAERWWPLFAERLDLADEYLDGGDGRRHPDQPAVDTRTMILTVLESFPAAPEALVPRLTSLALGANRHRLAARRVLGDHPDARAAAAAALSDADARTRSSAAEWLAGLGEPGVVAPEPGWEFGAGVLHPSVRALPASVLSWLDRFREQALDKGVPADDVDRWLGLARPKLRTARDGGGTVVGRLGSPLMLPPDAPTPGTVWDDDPGNRDDHQLIATLDLAAIPPEATDIPLPPDGHLLLFANVELDEFVIPGGAAYVPAGTPVEERESSPSYEPYEYDSPEALDEELRRTGDLRLVPGVGLPSCPVEDGDLALHPHAETLQEVWSEQTDGGGEWQIGGYAADFDGYGDPARASAFPEEGEQWSSPEDWVLLAQWVGVPMGILYWTITREDLKARRFDRVVVQMYSNP
;
A
#
# COMPACT_ATOMS: atom_id res chain seq x y z
N MET A 1 -57.62 -48.23 19.59
CA MET A 1 -57.22 -49.55 20.12
C MET A 1 -55.70 -49.56 20.07
N TYR A 2 -55.07 -49.75 21.23
CA TYR A 2 -53.65 -49.61 21.57
C TYR A 2 -53.12 -48.21 21.90
N GLU A 3 -53.22 -47.91 23.20
CA GLU A 3 -52.34 -47.06 23.99
C GLU A 3 -50.95 -47.69 24.19
N SER A 4 -50.03 -46.84 24.65
CA SER A 4 -48.88 -47.13 25.53
C SER A 4 -47.60 -47.70 24.90
N GLU A 5 -46.61 -46.82 24.69
CA GLU A 5 -45.35 -46.89 25.44
C GLU A 5 -44.65 -45.52 25.44
N ALA A 6 -44.97 -44.73 26.47
CA ALA A 6 -44.12 -43.63 26.92
C ALA A 6 -43.03 -44.24 27.81
N GLY A 7 -41.81 -44.31 27.30
CA GLY A 7 -40.62 -44.80 28.01
C GLY A 7 -39.53 -43.72 28.07
N THR A 8 -39.54 -42.97 29.17
CA THR A 8 -38.43 -42.24 29.80
C THR A 8 -37.02 -42.42 29.22
N ALA A 9 -36.59 -41.48 28.38
CA ALA A 9 -35.17 -41.18 28.12
C ALA A 9 -35.04 -39.70 27.70
N GLY A 10 -34.95 -38.78 28.67
CA GLY A 10 -34.90 -37.35 28.30
C GLY A 10 -34.71 -36.31 29.40
N SER A 11 -34.24 -36.65 30.62
CA SER A 11 -34.04 -35.63 31.67
C SER A 11 -32.63 -35.55 32.27
N GLY A 12 -31.72 -36.49 31.97
CA GLY A 12 -30.38 -36.54 32.58
C GLY A 12 -29.32 -35.64 31.91
N GLY A 13 -29.35 -35.49 30.59
CA GLY A 13 -28.33 -34.70 29.85
C GLY A 13 -28.51 -33.18 29.96
N GLY A 14 -29.74 -32.70 30.15
CA GLY A 14 -30.04 -31.27 30.29
C GLY A 14 -29.57 -30.69 31.63
N THR A 15 -29.71 -31.44 32.72
CA THR A 15 -29.27 -31.03 34.07
C THR A 15 -27.75 -31.01 34.22
N ASP A 16 -27.05 -31.97 33.60
CA ASP A 16 -25.58 -32.02 33.61
C ASP A 16 -24.98 -30.87 32.79
N THR A 17 -25.56 -30.57 31.63
CA THR A 17 -25.16 -29.42 30.79
C THR A 17 -25.37 -28.09 31.51
N ALA A 18 -26.53 -27.91 32.17
CA ALA A 18 -26.82 -26.69 32.93
C ALA A 18 -25.85 -26.49 34.10
N ALA A 19 -25.49 -27.56 34.81
CA ALA A 19 -24.50 -27.52 35.89
C ALA A 19 -23.10 -27.13 35.37
N ARG A 20 -22.68 -27.69 34.23
CA ARG A 20 -21.40 -27.36 33.58
C ARG A 20 -21.34 -25.91 33.12
N VAL A 21 -22.41 -25.39 32.51
CA VAL A 21 -22.51 -23.96 32.13
C VAL A 21 -22.48 -23.06 33.36
N ALA A 22 -23.16 -23.45 34.44
CA ALA A 22 -23.17 -22.67 35.67
C ALA A 22 -21.82 -22.65 36.41
N ALA A 23 -21.03 -23.72 36.31
CA ALA A 23 -19.65 -23.74 36.78
C ALA A 23 -18.78 -22.81 35.91
N ALA A 24 -18.85 -22.97 34.58
CA ALA A 24 -18.09 -22.15 33.64
C ALA A 24 -18.33 -20.64 33.81
N VAL A 25 -19.57 -20.20 34.01
CA VAL A 25 -19.88 -18.78 34.29
C VAL A 25 -19.15 -18.27 35.55
N ARG A 26 -19.09 -19.08 36.62
CA ARG A 26 -18.40 -18.70 37.86
C ARG A 26 -16.89 -18.64 37.67
N ASP A 27 -16.33 -19.57 36.90
CA ASP A 27 -14.89 -19.61 36.63
C ASP A 27 -14.46 -18.43 35.73
N CYS A 28 -15.28 -18.06 34.74
CA CYS A 28 -15.05 -16.89 33.90
C CYS A 28 -15.12 -15.56 34.69
N LEU A 29 -16.01 -15.48 35.69
CA LEU A 29 -16.24 -14.28 36.49
C LEU A 29 -15.46 -14.25 37.81
N ALA A 30 -14.66 -15.28 38.10
CA ALA A 30 -13.91 -15.43 39.35
C ALA A 30 -13.04 -14.21 39.73
N PRO A 31 -12.42 -13.44 38.80
CA PRO A 31 -11.69 -12.23 39.16
C PRO A 31 -12.54 -11.20 39.93
N LEU A 32 -13.87 -11.16 39.69
CA LEU A 32 -14.77 -10.25 40.41
C LEU A 32 -14.95 -10.63 41.88
N ARG A 33 -14.50 -11.81 42.34
CA ARG A 33 -14.53 -12.20 43.77
C ARG A 33 -13.71 -11.28 44.66
N LEU A 34 -12.81 -10.49 44.06
CA LEU A 34 -12.08 -9.41 44.73
C LEU A 34 -12.98 -8.19 45.03
N SER A 35 -14.27 -8.25 44.68
CA SER A 35 -15.26 -7.21 44.89
C SER A 35 -16.62 -7.81 45.27
N GLU A 36 -17.51 -6.97 45.80
CA GLU A 36 -18.89 -7.36 46.10
C GLU A 36 -19.76 -7.57 44.83
N ALA A 37 -19.23 -7.28 43.64
CA ALA A 37 -19.95 -7.39 42.38
C ALA A 37 -20.07 -8.84 41.86
N HIS A 38 -19.29 -9.79 42.36
CA HIS A 38 -19.25 -11.16 41.85
C HIS A 38 -20.62 -11.86 41.81
N GLU A 39 -21.28 -12.03 42.96
CA GLU A 39 -22.54 -12.78 43.04
C GLU A 39 -23.70 -12.08 42.31
N PRO A 40 -23.86 -10.74 42.41
CA PRO A 40 -24.78 -9.97 41.57
C PRO A 40 -24.65 -10.24 40.08
N VAL A 41 -23.42 -10.26 39.56
CA VAL A 41 -23.15 -10.46 38.13
C VAL A 41 -23.35 -11.91 37.72
N VAL A 42 -22.96 -12.88 38.54
CA VAL A 42 -23.19 -14.31 38.27
C VAL A 42 -24.69 -14.63 38.18
N GLU A 43 -25.50 -14.14 39.13
CA GLU A 43 -26.96 -14.32 39.07
C GLU A 43 -27.56 -13.63 37.84
N HIS A 44 -27.07 -12.46 37.47
CA HIS A 44 -27.51 -11.79 36.25
C HIS A 44 -27.27 -12.65 35.01
N VAL A 45 -26.07 -13.21 34.85
CA VAL A 45 -25.78 -14.07 33.70
C VAL A 45 -26.64 -15.35 33.72
N LEU A 46 -26.72 -16.05 34.85
CA LEU A 46 -27.40 -17.34 34.92
C LEU A 46 -28.93 -17.24 34.81
N SER A 47 -29.56 -16.34 35.56
CA SER A 47 -31.02 -16.25 35.67
C SER A 47 -31.64 -14.99 35.06
N GLY A 48 -30.83 -14.02 34.63
CA GLY A 48 -31.34 -12.73 34.12
C GLY A 48 -31.92 -11.81 35.21
N THR A 49 -31.76 -12.18 36.47
CA THR A 49 -32.17 -11.38 37.63
C THR A 49 -31.14 -10.28 37.92
N ARG A 50 -31.48 -9.26 38.69
CA ARG A 50 -30.56 -8.17 39.10
C ARG A 50 -29.84 -7.43 37.95
N PRO A 51 -30.52 -6.93 36.90
CA PRO A 51 -29.88 -6.19 35.81
C PRO A 51 -29.13 -4.92 36.26
N GLU A 52 -29.46 -4.38 37.43
CA GLU A 52 -28.72 -3.29 38.09
C GLU A 52 -27.25 -3.63 38.39
N ALA A 53 -26.88 -4.92 38.44
CA ALA A 53 -25.50 -5.36 38.60
C ALA A 53 -24.57 -4.88 37.46
N LEU A 54 -25.12 -4.67 36.25
CA LEU A 54 -24.37 -4.10 35.13
C LEU A 54 -23.95 -2.65 35.38
N ALA A 55 -24.72 -1.88 36.16
CA ALA A 55 -24.35 -0.52 36.52
C ALA A 55 -23.16 -0.51 37.48
N ALA A 56 -23.12 -1.42 38.46
CA ALA A 56 -22.00 -1.57 39.38
C ALA A 56 -20.69 -1.95 38.66
N LEU A 57 -20.76 -2.72 37.57
CA LEU A 57 -19.58 -3.05 36.75
C LEU A 57 -18.98 -1.84 36.02
N ARG A 58 -19.78 -0.82 35.70
CA ARG A 58 -19.28 0.40 35.02
C ARG A 58 -18.37 1.23 35.92
N GLU A 59 -18.50 1.09 37.24
CA GLU A 59 -17.60 1.70 38.24
C GLU A 59 -16.23 1.01 38.29
N ARG A 60 -15.99 -0.01 37.45
CA ARG A 60 -14.73 -0.79 37.33
C ARG A 60 -14.23 -1.32 38.68
N PRO A 61 -15.02 -2.18 39.36
CA PRO A 61 -14.60 -2.80 40.61
C PRO A 61 -13.36 -3.68 40.42
N THR A 62 -12.63 -3.93 41.50
CA THR A 62 -11.40 -4.74 41.49
C THR A 62 -11.60 -6.08 40.78
N GLY A 63 -10.74 -6.38 39.81
CA GLY A 63 -10.77 -7.61 39.02
C GLY A 63 -11.67 -7.57 37.77
N ALA A 64 -12.46 -6.51 37.58
CA ALA A 64 -13.28 -6.37 36.37
C ALA A 64 -12.42 -6.29 35.10
N ASP A 65 -11.31 -5.56 35.13
CA ASP A 65 -10.33 -5.46 34.06
C ASP A 65 -9.78 -6.83 33.62
N MET A 66 -9.56 -7.75 34.55
CA MET A 66 -9.13 -9.13 34.28
C MET A 66 -10.21 -9.98 33.60
N VAL A 67 -11.50 -9.67 33.79
CA VAL A 67 -12.61 -10.33 33.07
C VAL A 67 -12.66 -9.89 31.61
N ALA A 68 -12.41 -8.62 31.33
CA ALA A 68 -12.47 -8.06 29.97
C ALA A 68 -11.18 -8.27 29.16
N LYS A 69 -10.01 -8.31 29.81
CA LYS A 69 -8.68 -8.44 29.16
C LYS A 69 -7.86 -9.58 29.77
N PRO A 70 -8.30 -10.84 29.63
CA PRO A 70 -7.62 -11.98 30.25
C PRO A 70 -6.22 -12.26 29.70
N ASP A 71 -5.88 -11.71 28.53
CA ASP A 71 -4.60 -11.86 27.82
C ASP A 71 -3.57 -10.76 28.16
N ALA A 72 -3.96 -9.74 28.92
CA ALA A 72 -3.03 -8.74 29.41
C ALA A 72 -2.02 -9.37 30.38
N VAL A 73 -0.82 -8.78 30.43
CA VAL A 73 0.19 -9.19 31.42
C VAL A 73 -0.24 -8.68 32.80
N TRP A 74 -0.68 -9.60 33.64
CA TRP A 74 -1.12 -9.31 35.00
C TRP A 74 0.00 -9.55 36.01
N ARG A 75 0.08 -8.67 37.02
CA ARG A 75 1.02 -8.85 38.14
C ARG A 75 0.67 -10.12 38.92
N THR A 76 1.70 -10.84 39.38
CA THR A 76 1.57 -12.12 40.08
C THR A 76 0.74 -12.05 41.36
N ASP A 77 0.79 -10.93 42.07
CA ASP A 77 0.00 -10.67 43.28
C ASP A 77 -1.51 -10.65 42.97
N ARG A 78 -1.93 -10.04 41.86
CA ARG A 78 -3.34 -10.05 41.42
C ARG A 78 -3.82 -11.46 41.05
N LEU A 79 -3.00 -12.21 40.30
CA LEU A 79 -3.32 -13.60 39.95
C LEU A 79 -3.47 -14.48 41.20
N THR A 80 -2.57 -14.29 42.17
CA THR A 80 -2.59 -15.01 43.46
C THR A 80 -3.85 -14.66 44.26
N ALA A 81 -4.21 -13.38 44.33
CA ALA A 81 -5.41 -12.95 45.04
C ALA A 81 -6.70 -13.57 44.50
N VAL A 82 -6.81 -13.73 43.16
CA VAL A 82 -7.96 -14.43 42.55
C VAL A 82 -7.91 -15.93 42.86
N ALA A 83 -6.75 -16.56 42.77
CA ALA A 83 -6.58 -17.99 43.08
C ALA A 83 -6.87 -18.32 44.56
N ASP A 84 -6.53 -17.42 45.49
CA ASP A 84 -6.87 -17.56 46.91
C ASP A 84 -8.39 -17.45 47.14
N ALA A 85 -9.06 -16.54 46.41
CA ALA A 85 -10.51 -16.37 46.46
C ALA A 85 -11.28 -17.48 45.71
N HIS A 86 -10.64 -18.14 44.75
CA HIS A 86 -11.19 -19.24 43.96
C HIS A 86 -10.10 -20.29 43.67
N PRO A 87 -9.92 -21.27 44.58
CA PRO A 87 -8.86 -22.26 44.46
C PRO A 87 -8.96 -23.07 43.16
N GLY A 88 -7.82 -23.25 42.49
CA GLY A 88 -7.76 -23.91 41.18
C GLY A 88 -8.17 -23.02 40.01
N TRP A 89 -8.01 -21.70 40.16
CA TRP A 89 -8.23 -20.73 39.09
C TRP A 89 -6.90 -20.23 38.49
N SER A 90 -6.92 -20.05 37.18
CA SER A 90 -5.85 -19.45 36.38
C SER A 90 -6.46 -18.83 35.12
N LEU A 91 -5.68 -18.00 34.41
CA LEU A 91 -6.11 -17.44 33.12
C LEU A 91 -6.43 -18.55 32.09
N ARG A 92 -5.67 -19.65 32.13
CA ARG A 92 -5.90 -20.82 31.28
C ARG A 92 -7.22 -21.51 31.59
N GLU A 93 -7.56 -21.67 32.87
CA GLU A 93 -8.83 -22.26 33.29
C GLU A 93 -10.01 -21.33 32.99
N ALA A 94 -9.82 -20.01 33.11
CA ALA A 94 -10.82 -19.03 32.70
C ALA A 94 -11.13 -19.11 31.20
N ASP A 95 -10.12 -19.27 30.34
CA ASP A 95 -10.33 -19.45 28.90
C ASP A 95 -10.92 -20.83 28.55
N ALA A 96 -10.55 -21.89 29.28
CA ALA A 96 -11.22 -23.19 29.16
C ALA A 96 -12.71 -23.11 29.55
N ALA A 97 -13.03 -22.37 30.61
CA ALA A 97 -14.41 -22.09 31.00
C ALA A 97 -15.17 -21.28 29.93
N ARG A 98 -14.52 -20.29 29.29
CA ARG A 98 -15.10 -19.56 28.16
C ARG A 98 -15.41 -20.49 26.99
N LEU A 99 -14.53 -21.45 26.65
CA LEU A 99 -14.83 -22.45 25.62
C LEU A 99 -16.06 -23.29 25.97
N VAL A 100 -16.20 -23.72 27.23
CA VAL A 100 -17.39 -24.45 27.69
C VAL A 100 -18.65 -23.59 27.55
N LEU A 101 -18.57 -22.32 27.94
CA LEU A 101 -19.66 -21.35 27.81
C LEU A 101 -20.08 -21.18 26.36
N TYR A 102 -19.13 -20.86 25.48
CA TYR A 102 -19.38 -20.63 24.05
C TYR A 102 -19.85 -21.87 23.31
N ARG A 103 -19.48 -23.06 23.78
CA ARG A 103 -19.95 -24.32 23.19
C ARG A 103 -21.34 -24.73 23.64
N LEU A 104 -21.71 -24.51 24.91
CA LEU A 104 -22.90 -25.15 25.51
C LEU A 104 -23.99 -24.19 25.98
N ALA A 105 -23.69 -22.92 26.23
CA ALA A 105 -24.66 -22.00 26.82
C ALA A 105 -25.87 -21.71 25.89
N PRO A 106 -27.07 -21.51 26.43
CA PRO A 106 -28.21 -20.97 25.67
C PRO A 106 -27.93 -19.53 25.17
N ILE A 107 -28.58 -19.15 24.06
CA ILE A 107 -28.41 -17.82 23.43
C ILE A 107 -28.67 -16.67 24.42
N ASP A 108 -29.75 -16.73 25.21
CA ASP A 108 -30.08 -15.67 26.17
C ASP A 108 -29.00 -15.47 27.25
N LEU A 109 -28.30 -16.55 27.61
CA LEU A 109 -27.19 -16.48 28.56
C LEU A 109 -25.97 -15.82 27.91
N LEU A 110 -25.67 -16.17 26.65
CA LEU A 110 -24.60 -15.54 25.87
C LEU A 110 -24.83 -14.04 25.69
N VAL A 111 -26.08 -13.61 25.45
CA VAL A 111 -26.48 -12.19 25.41
C VAL A 111 -26.11 -11.50 26.72
N ARG A 112 -26.52 -12.05 27.86
CA ARG A 112 -26.23 -11.46 29.18
C ARG A 112 -24.74 -11.45 29.51
N PHE A 113 -24.02 -12.50 29.11
CA PHE A 113 -22.57 -12.54 29.24
C PHE A 113 -21.89 -11.45 28.39
N GLY A 114 -22.32 -11.25 27.15
CA GLY A 114 -21.87 -10.15 26.30
C GLY A 114 -22.16 -8.76 26.89
N GLN A 115 -23.31 -8.58 27.54
CA GLN A 115 -23.64 -7.36 28.28
C GLN A 115 -22.68 -7.10 29.45
N VAL A 116 -22.27 -8.15 30.18
CA VAL A 116 -21.27 -8.06 31.24
C VAL A 116 -19.91 -7.64 30.68
N LEU A 117 -19.41 -8.30 29.63
CA LEU A 117 -18.14 -7.94 28.99
C LEU A 117 -18.15 -6.48 28.49
N HIS A 118 -19.26 -6.06 27.89
CA HIS A 118 -19.43 -4.69 27.43
C HIS A 118 -19.47 -3.66 28.57
N ALA A 119 -20.17 -3.95 29.67
CA ALA A 119 -20.25 -3.05 30.82
C ALA A 119 -18.87 -2.76 31.43
N VAL A 120 -17.96 -3.73 31.38
CA VAL A 120 -16.60 -3.61 31.93
C VAL A 120 -15.63 -2.88 30.99
N THR A 121 -15.71 -3.11 29.68
CA THR A 121 -14.77 -2.54 28.70
C THR A 121 -14.87 -1.02 28.61
N GLY A 122 -16.07 -0.44 28.74
CA GLY A 122 -16.28 1.02 28.83
C GLY A 122 -15.99 1.83 27.55
N ASN A 123 -15.52 1.18 26.49
CA ASN A 123 -15.37 1.79 25.16
C ASN A 123 -16.69 1.64 24.40
N ALA A 124 -17.54 2.66 24.45
CA ALA A 124 -18.75 2.69 23.63
C ALA A 124 -18.39 3.20 22.22
N PRO A 125 -18.75 2.47 21.15
CA PRO A 125 -19.03 3.10 19.86
C PRO A 125 -19.97 4.29 20.06
N THR A 126 -19.83 5.32 19.23
CA THR A 126 -20.79 6.43 19.16
C THR A 126 -22.22 5.89 19.11
N SER A 127 -23.09 6.43 19.97
CA SER A 127 -24.40 5.88 20.33
C SER A 127 -25.21 5.26 19.18
N GLY A 128 -25.67 4.01 19.36
CA GLY A 128 -26.69 3.37 18.51
C GLY A 128 -26.35 1.99 17.95
N GLU A 129 -25.09 1.56 18.02
CA GLU A 129 -24.63 0.26 17.51
C GLU A 129 -24.73 -0.87 18.56
N PRO A 130 -24.81 -2.16 18.16
CA PRO A 130 -24.93 -3.29 19.07
C PRO A 130 -23.60 -3.63 19.77
N SER A 131 -23.13 -2.74 20.65
CA SER A 131 -21.81 -2.78 21.29
C SER A 131 -21.55 -4.04 22.13
N SER A 132 -22.59 -4.65 22.70
CA SER A 132 -22.46 -5.93 23.44
C SER A 132 -22.27 -7.13 22.51
N LEU A 133 -22.86 -7.10 21.31
CA LEU A 133 -22.66 -8.13 20.29
C LEU A 133 -21.24 -8.08 19.74
N LEU A 134 -20.73 -6.87 19.50
CA LEU A 134 -19.34 -6.63 19.07
C LEU A 134 -18.34 -7.24 20.05
N VAL A 135 -18.45 -6.88 21.34
CA VAL A 135 -17.52 -7.35 22.38
C VAL A 135 -17.59 -8.87 22.56
N LEU A 136 -18.79 -9.45 22.48
CA LEU A 136 -18.98 -10.89 22.56
C LEU A 136 -18.35 -11.62 21.37
N ALA A 137 -18.57 -11.12 20.14
CA ALA A 137 -17.97 -11.70 18.95
C ALA A 137 -16.43 -11.69 19.02
N ASP A 138 -15.86 -10.59 19.51
CA ASP A 138 -14.41 -10.49 19.72
C ASP A 138 -13.89 -11.49 20.74
N ASP A 139 -14.55 -11.63 21.90
CA ASP A 139 -14.08 -12.54 22.93
C ASP A 139 -14.19 -14.01 22.50
N VAL A 140 -15.26 -14.38 21.78
CA VAL A 140 -15.40 -15.73 21.21
C VAL A 140 -14.25 -16.04 20.24
N LEU A 141 -14.02 -15.15 19.28
CA LEU A 141 -12.99 -15.32 18.24
C LEU A 141 -11.57 -15.34 18.82
N ARG A 142 -11.34 -14.56 19.88
CA ARG A 142 -10.10 -14.58 20.65
C ARG A 142 -9.87 -15.96 21.28
N VAL A 143 -10.84 -16.46 22.04
CA VAL A 143 -10.70 -17.69 22.85
C VAL A 143 -10.46 -18.92 21.99
N HIS A 144 -11.25 -19.13 20.93
CA HIS A 144 -11.06 -20.32 20.09
C HIS A 144 -9.92 -20.16 19.07
N GLY A 145 -9.39 -18.95 18.89
CA GLY A 145 -8.22 -18.68 18.04
C GLY A 145 -6.90 -19.02 18.72
N ALA A 146 -6.87 -19.00 20.06
CA ALA A 146 -5.68 -19.27 20.87
C ALA A 146 -5.64 -20.70 21.45
N ALA A 147 -6.68 -21.50 21.22
CA ALA A 147 -6.84 -22.84 21.80
C ALA A 147 -6.83 -23.93 20.73
N ASP A 148 -6.11 -25.03 21.00
CA ASP A 148 -6.10 -26.24 20.20
C ASP A 148 -7.01 -27.32 20.80
N GLY A 149 -7.64 -28.14 19.95
CA GLY A 149 -8.40 -29.33 20.35
C GLY A 149 -9.91 -29.28 20.03
N THR A 150 -10.59 -30.38 20.37
CA THR A 150 -12.00 -30.64 19.97
C THR A 150 -12.98 -29.59 20.46
N ASP A 151 -12.75 -29.02 21.65
CA ASP A 151 -13.63 -28.02 22.25
C ASP A 151 -13.55 -26.68 21.49
N ALA A 152 -12.36 -26.28 21.02
CA ALA A 152 -12.18 -25.10 20.19
C ALA A 152 -12.78 -25.29 18.78
N ASP A 153 -12.66 -26.50 18.22
CA ASP A 153 -13.28 -26.84 16.94
C ASP A 153 -14.82 -26.86 17.01
N ASP A 154 -15.39 -27.32 18.12
CA ASP A 154 -16.84 -27.28 18.37
C ASP A 154 -17.34 -25.83 18.48
N VAL A 155 -16.60 -24.96 19.19
CA VAL A 155 -16.92 -23.52 19.26
C VAL A 155 -16.83 -22.90 17.86
N ARG A 156 -15.78 -23.19 17.09
CA ARG A 156 -15.60 -22.69 15.72
C ARG A 156 -16.73 -23.13 14.79
N ARG A 157 -17.26 -24.35 14.96
CA ARG A 157 -18.44 -24.85 14.21
C ARG A 157 -19.74 -24.18 14.63
N ARG A 158 -19.90 -23.88 15.92
CA ARG A 158 -21.12 -23.27 16.46
C ARG A 158 -21.21 -21.77 16.17
N TRP A 159 -20.09 -21.06 16.21
CA TRP A 159 -20.05 -19.60 16.06
C TRP A 159 -19.87 -19.17 14.62
N ASP A 160 -20.99 -19.18 13.89
CA ASP A 160 -21.12 -18.62 12.55
C ASP A 160 -22.01 -17.37 12.54
N LEU A 161 -22.25 -16.83 11.34
CA LEU A 161 -23.12 -15.67 11.14
C LEU A 161 -24.59 -15.94 11.52
N HIS A 162 -25.03 -17.19 11.48
CA HIS A 162 -26.38 -17.55 11.90
C HIS A 162 -26.51 -17.39 13.41
N THR A 163 -25.60 -17.98 14.19
CA THR A 163 -25.56 -17.85 15.65
C THR A 163 -25.42 -16.39 16.08
N LEU A 164 -24.57 -15.58 15.42
CA LEU A 164 -24.47 -14.14 15.70
C LEU A 164 -25.79 -13.40 15.46
N THR A 165 -26.52 -13.76 14.41
CA THR A 165 -27.85 -13.20 14.11
C THR A 165 -28.88 -13.61 15.16
N GLU A 166 -28.80 -14.83 15.70
CA GLU A 166 -29.65 -15.28 16.80
C GLU A 166 -29.37 -14.52 18.10
N VAL A 167 -28.09 -14.34 18.45
CA VAL A 167 -27.67 -13.52 19.59
C VAL A 167 -28.14 -12.09 19.44
N ALA A 168 -27.99 -11.50 18.24
CA ALA A 168 -28.48 -10.16 17.94
C ALA A 168 -30.01 -10.06 18.13
N ARG A 169 -30.76 -11.06 17.67
CA ARG A 169 -32.22 -11.13 17.82
C ARG A 169 -32.63 -11.20 19.29
N ALA A 170 -32.01 -12.08 20.06
CA ALA A 170 -32.32 -12.27 21.48
C ALA A 170 -31.91 -11.07 22.35
N GLY A 171 -30.82 -10.39 21.99
CA GLY A 171 -30.31 -9.22 22.71
C GLY A 171 -31.08 -7.91 22.47
N GLY A 172 -32.12 -7.92 21.64
CA GLY A 172 -32.88 -6.71 21.32
C GLY A 172 -32.03 -5.70 20.54
N ALA A 173 -31.35 -6.16 19.48
CA ALA A 173 -30.40 -5.37 18.73
C ALA A 173 -30.94 -3.97 18.32
N PRO A 174 -30.25 -2.87 18.67
CA PRO A 174 -30.54 -1.57 18.09
C PRO A 174 -30.07 -1.56 16.63
N GLY A 175 -31.01 -1.35 15.70
CA GLY A 175 -30.78 -1.42 14.25
C GLY A 175 -31.93 -2.14 13.52
N ARG A 176 -32.10 -1.89 12.22
CA ARG A 176 -33.29 -2.28 11.43
C ARG A 176 -33.65 -3.77 11.50
N THR A 177 -32.66 -4.67 11.51
CA THR A 177 -32.86 -6.14 11.59
C THR A 177 -31.71 -6.85 12.34
N PRO A 178 -31.90 -8.08 12.86
CA PRO A 178 -30.82 -8.85 13.49
C PRO A 178 -29.61 -9.11 12.57
N VAL A 179 -29.85 -9.29 11.26
CA VAL A 179 -28.79 -9.46 10.26
C VAL A 179 -27.98 -8.17 10.12
N HIS A 180 -28.67 -7.03 10.02
CA HIS A 180 -28.01 -5.72 9.98
C HIS A 180 -27.13 -5.51 11.23
N ALA A 181 -27.64 -5.83 12.41
CA ALA A 181 -26.88 -5.70 13.65
C ALA A 181 -25.64 -6.61 13.71
N ALA A 182 -25.76 -7.86 13.24
CA ALA A 182 -24.62 -8.77 13.15
C ALA A 182 -23.56 -8.26 12.16
N LEU A 183 -23.97 -7.77 10.99
CA LEU A 183 -23.07 -7.20 9.99
C LEU A 183 -22.40 -5.92 10.50
N SER A 184 -23.15 -5.01 11.13
CA SER A 184 -22.58 -3.79 11.75
C SER A 184 -21.52 -4.13 12.81
N ALA A 185 -21.78 -5.12 13.67
CA ALA A 185 -20.80 -5.55 14.67
C ALA A 185 -19.53 -6.14 14.03
N LEU A 186 -19.67 -6.96 12.99
CA LEU A 186 -18.51 -7.57 12.33
C LEU A 186 -17.67 -6.55 11.54
N LEU A 187 -18.32 -5.59 10.89
CA LEU A 187 -17.71 -4.57 10.04
C LEU A 187 -17.29 -3.30 10.79
N TYR A 188 -17.55 -3.22 12.09
CA TYR A 188 -17.17 -2.09 12.93
C TYR A 188 -15.64 -1.90 12.92
N SER A 189 -15.19 -0.71 12.54
CA SER A 189 -13.77 -0.33 12.53
C SER A 189 -13.57 0.94 13.36
N GLY A 190 -13.09 0.80 14.59
CA GLY A 190 -12.71 1.91 15.47
C GLY A 190 -11.29 1.73 16.01
N SER A 191 -10.64 2.82 16.39
CA SER A 191 -9.20 2.89 16.76
C SER A 191 -8.75 1.98 17.91
N GLY A 192 -9.69 1.41 18.69
CA GLY A 192 -9.39 0.53 19.82
C GLY A 192 -9.76 -0.95 19.66
N HIS A 193 -10.29 -1.38 18.51
CA HIS A 193 -10.79 -2.77 18.33
C HIS A 193 -10.21 -3.40 17.07
N TRP A 194 -9.42 -4.46 17.23
CA TRP A 194 -8.72 -5.20 16.16
C TRP A 194 -9.69 -5.85 15.16
N PRO A 195 -9.90 -5.27 13.95
CA PRO A 195 -10.97 -5.72 13.04
C PRO A 195 -10.66 -7.07 12.36
N PHE A 196 -9.38 -7.42 12.22
CA PHE A 196 -8.92 -8.59 11.45
C PHE A 196 -9.43 -9.95 11.95
N ARG A 197 -9.74 -10.12 13.24
CA ARG A 197 -10.22 -11.43 13.74
C ARG A 197 -11.66 -11.71 13.34
N ARG A 198 -12.52 -10.69 13.35
CA ARG A 198 -13.95 -10.78 12.96
C ARG A 198 -14.13 -11.06 11.47
N HIS A 199 -13.22 -10.52 10.67
CA HIS A 199 -13.19 -10.70 9.22
C HIS A 199 -13.07 -12.17 8.80
N ARG A 200 -12.42 -13.03 9.61
CA ARG A 200 -12.33 -14.47 9.33
C ARG A 200 -13.68 -15.17 9.20
N LEU A 201 -14.71 -14.72 9.92
CA LEU A 201 -16.06 -15.29 9.78
C LEU A 201 -16.66 -14.97 8.41
N LEU A 202 -16.39 -13.76 7.90
CA LEU A 202 -16.83 -13.29 6.59
C LEU A 202 -16.04 -13.93 5.43
N GLU A 203 -14.85 -14.44 5.71
CA GLU A 203 -13.97 -15.10 4.73
C GLU A 203 -14.30 -16.57 4.50
N SER A 204 -14.98 -17.21 5.45
CA SER A 204 -15.42 -18.60 5.32
C SER A 204 -16.44 -18.79 4.18
N GLU A 205 -16.52 -19.99 3.59
CA GLU A 205 -17.54 -20.30 2.55
C GLU A 205 -18.98 -20.05 3.04
N ALA A 206 -19.26 -20.35 4.31
CA ALA A 206 -20.54 -20.04 4.95
C ALA A 206 -20.76 -18.52 5.06
N GLY A 207 -19.71 -17.76 5.36
CA GLY A 207 -19.75 -16.30 5.41
C GLY A 207 -19.97 -15.67 4.05
N VAL A 208 -19.28 -16.15 3.01
CA VAL A 208 -19.48 -15.71 1.63
C VAL A 208 -20.93 -15.96 1.20
N ALA A 209 -21.47 -17.16 1.45
CA ALA A 209 -22.86 -17.49 1.14
C ALA A 209 -23.88 -16.64 1.93
N PHE A 210 -23.58 -16.32 3.19
CA PHE A 210 -24.41 -15.47 4.01
C PHE A 210 -24.43 -14.02 3.49
N LEU A 211 -23.26 -13.46 3.17
CA LEU A 211 -23.13 -12.12 2.60
C LEU A 211 -23.87 -12.01 1.26
N ALA A 212 -23.74 -13.01 0.39
CA ALA A 212 -24.45 -13.07 -0.88
C ALA A 212 -25.98 -13.09 -0.67
N ARG A 213 -26.48 -13.87 0.31
CA ARG A 213 -27.92 -13.95 0.62
C ARG A 213 -28.48 -12.65 1.22
N HIS A 214 -27.65 -11.86 1.87
CA HIS A 214 -28.03 -10.66 2.61
C HIS A 214 -27.41 -9.39 2.03
N ALA A 215 -27.17 -9.35 0.72
CA ALA A 215 -26.53 -8.25 0.02
C ALA A 215 -27.20 -6.89 0.28
N ASP A 216 -28.54 -6.83 0.36
CA ASP A 216 -29.28 -5.60 0.66
C ASP A 216 -28.95 -5.03 2.04
N ALA A 217 -28.92 -5.89 3.07
CA ALA A 217 -28.60 -5.47 4.44
C ALA A 217 -27.13 -5.06 4.56
N LEU A 218 -26.24 -5.73 3.82
CA LEU A 218 -24.84 -5.39 3.73
C LEU A 218 -24.62 -4.03 3.04
N ALA A 219 -25.29 -3.77 1.93
CA ALA A 219 -25.22 -2.49 1.23
C ALA A 219 -25.68 -1.32 2.13
N ASP A 220 -26.76 -1.50 2.90
CA ASP A 220 -27.25 -0.51 3.87
C ASP A 220 -26.22 -0.23 4.98
N VAL A 221 -25.59 -1.28 5.54
CA VAL A 221 -24.53 -1.12 6.55
C VAL A 221 -23.32 -0.37 5.96
N VAL A 222 -22.89 -0.75 4.76
CA VAL A 222 -21.68 -0.21 4.12
C VAL A 222 -21.86 1.25 3.70
N THR A 223 -23.03 1.62 3.17
CA THR A 223 -23.33 3.01 2.80
C THR A 223 -23.39 3.95 4.01
N GLY A 224 -23.78 3.45 5.19
CA GLY A 224 -23.75 4.19 6.46
C GLY A 224 -22.40 4.18 7.19
N SER A 225 -21.42 3.40 6.74
CA SER A 225 -20.14 3.21 7.43
C SER A 225 -19.08 4.24 7.04
N GLY A 226 -17.94 4.26 7.73
CA GLY A 226 -16.78 5.08 7.35
C GLY A 226 -16.04 4.55 6.11
N PRO A 227 -15.12 5.34 5.51
CA PRO A 227 -14.36 4.95 4.32
C PRO A 227 -13.58 3.63 4.47
N ASN A 228 -13.03 3.35 5.66
CA ASN A 228 -12.26 2.13 5.92
C ASN A 228 -13.09 0.85 5.79
N THR A 229 -14.32 0.86 6.32
CA THR A 229 -15.25 -0.28 6.19
C THR A 229 -15.63 -0.50 4.73
N ARG A 230 -15.89 0.57 3.96
CA ARG A 230 -16.22 0.47 2.53
C ARG A 230 -15.07 -0.12 1.72
N ARG A 231 -13.83 0.31 1.98
CA ARG A 231 -12.62 -0.25 1.37
C ARG A 231 -12.42 -1.73 1.71
N TYR A 232 -12.63 -2.11 2.97
CA TYR A 232 -12.56 -3.52 3.37
C TYR A 232 -13.59 -4.38 2.59
N VAL A 233 -14.83 -3.91 2.46
CA VAL A 233 -15.86 -4.65 1.71
C VAL A 233 -15.55 -4.70 0.21
N ALA A 234 -14.99 -3.63 -0.36
CA ALA A 234 -14.50 -3.63 -1.74
C ALA A 234 -13.40 -4.69 -1.96
N ASP A 235 -12.48 -4.83 -1.01
CA ASP A 235 -11.46 -5.89 -1.02
C ASP A 235 -12.08 -7.30 -0.97
N ARG A 236 -13.13 -7.50 -0.18
CA ARG A 236 -13.86 -8.78 -0.15
C ARG A 236 -14.52 -9.11 -1.48
N CYS A 237 -15.11 -8.11 -2.14
CA CYS A 237 -15.63 -8.26 -3.50
C CYS A 237 -14.51 -8.68 -4.46
N ALA A 238 -13.31 -8.10 -4.28
CA ALA A 238 -12.16 -8.49 -5.06
C ALA A 238 -11.70 -9.93 -4.79
N HIS A 239 -11.82 -10.47 -3.57
CA HIS A 239 -11.40 -11.85 -3.33
C HIS A 239 -12.33 -12.90 -3.94
N ARG A 240 -13.64 -12.62 -4.01
CA ARG A 240 -14.67 -13.53 -4.56
C ARG A 240 -15.66 -12.77 -5.45
N PRO A 241 -15.24 -12.36 -6.66
CA PRO A 241 -16.02 -11.44 -7.50
C PRO A 241 -17.36 -12.02 -7.95
N GLU A 242 -17.45 -13.32 -8.23
CA GLU A 242 -18.72 -13.95 -8.63
C GLU A 242 -19.77 -14.03 -7.50
N ALA A 243 -19.31 -14.24 -6.26
CA ALA A 243 -20.17 -14.38 -5.10
C ALA A 243 -20.70 -13.03 -4.60
N HIS A 244 -19.95 -11.95 -4.86
CA HIS A 244 -20.26 -10.60 -4.38
C HIS A 244 -20.55 -9.61 -5.51
N ALA A 245 -20.87 -10.08 -6.72
CA ALA A 245 -21.06 -9.23 -7.89
C ALA A 245 -22.18 -8.18 -7.71
N GLU A 246 -23.28 -8.54 -7.05
CA GLU A 246 -24.40 -7.60 -6.78
C GLU A 246 -23.98 -6.46 -5.85
N LEU A 247 -23.23 -6.78 -4.79
CA LEU A 247 -22.70 -5.80 -3.85
C LEU A 247 -21.65 -4.91 -4.52
N ALA A 248 -20.75 -5.50 -5.31
CA ALA A 248 -19.75 -4.77 -6.06
C ALA A 248 -20.40 -3.79 -7.05
N ALA A 249 -21.54 -4.16 -7.66
CA ALA A 249 -22.30 -3.28 -8.53
C ALA A 249 -22.95 -2.11 -7.78
N GLU A 250 -23.48 -2.31 -6.57
CA GLU A 250 -23.98 -1.20 -5.74
C GLU A 250 -22.86 -0.22 -5.36
N LEU A 251 -21.69 -0.74 -4.99
CA LEU A 251 -20.52 0.08 -4.64
C LEU A 251 -19.86 0.73 -5.86
N ALA A 252 -20.19 0.33 -7.08
CA ALA A 252 -19.66 0.93 -8.30
C ALA A 252 -20.11 2.39 -8.48
N VAL A 253 -21.09 2.85 -7.69
CA VAL A 253 -21.59 4.23 -7.65
C VAL A 253 -21.45 4.87 -6.26
N ASP A 254 -20.44 4.43 -5.49
CA ASP A 254 -20.08 5.00 -4.19
C ASP A 254 -19.62 6.47 -4.29
N ALA A 255 -19.75 7.22 -3.20
CA ALA A 255 -19.27 8.60 -3.15
C ALA A 255 -17.73 8.69 -3.27
N GLU A 256 -17.01 7.69 -2.73
CA GLU A 256 -15.55 7.65 -2.74
C GLU A 256 -15.00 7.07 -4.04
N ALA A 257 -14.15 7.82 -4.75
CA ALA A 257 -13.55 7.38 -6.00
C ALA A 257 -12.71 6.10 -5.86
N SER A 258 -11.92 6.01 -4.77
CA SER A 258 -11.10 4.82 -4.49
C SER A 258 -11.92 3.54 -4.31
N VAL A 259 -13.13 3.62 -3.71
CA VAL A 259 -14.02 2.47 -3.54
C VAL A 259 -14.59 2.03 -4.88
N ARG A 260 -15.04 2.97 -5.71
CA ARG A 260 -15.57 2.68 -7.06
C ARG A 260 -14.54 1.97 -7.94
N ALA A 261 -13.31 2.49 -7.97
CA ALA A 261 -12.22 1.90 -8.76
C ALA A 261 -11.94 0.44 -8.37
N GLN A 262 -11.84 0.17 -7.06
CA GLN A 262 -11.55 -1.17 -6.54
C GLN A 262 -12.66 -2.19 -6.87
N VAL A 263 -13.94 -1.82 -6.72
CA VAL A 263 -15.05 -2.74 -7.00
C VAL A 263 -15.31 -2.95 -8.49
N LEU A 264 -15.07 -1.93 -9.33
CA LEU A 264 -15.14 -2.09 -10.79
C LEU A 264 -14.03 -3.03 -11.29
N SER A 265 -12.83 -2.93 -10.72
CA SER A 265 -11.74 -3.89 -10.94
C SER A 265 -12.10 -5.31 -10.48
N ALA A 266 -12.84 -5.45 -9.38
CA ALA A 266 -13.37 -6.73 -8.95
C ALA A 266 -14.41 -7.30 -9.94
N LEU A 267 -15.39 -6.49 -10.35
CA LEU A 267 -16.42 -6.86 -11.32
C LEU A 267 -15.84 -7.27 -12.66
N ALA A 268 -14.71 -6.67 -13.07
CA ALA A 268 -14.04 -7.01 -14.32
C ALA A 268 -13.64 -8.48 -14.46
N ARG A 269 -13.58 -9.22 -13.35
CA ARG A 269 -13.30 -10.67 -13.31
C ARG A 269 -14.53 -11.56 -13.38
N THR A 270 -15.73 -10.98 -13.46
CA THR A 270 -16.97 -11.71 -13.71
C THR A 270 -17.29 -11.74 -15.20
N ASP A 271 -18.21 -12.62 -15.62
CA ASP A 271 -18.60 -12.71 -17.03
C ASP A 271 -19.20 -11.39 -17.57
N GLY A 272 -18.83 -11.00 -18.79
CA GLY A 272 -19.16 -9.71 -19.39
C GLY A 272 -20.67 -9.41 -19.46
N PRO A 273 -21.51 -10.30 -20.02
CA PRO A 273 -22.97 -10.19 -19.97
C PRO A 273 -23.53 -9.92 -18.56
N ARG A 274 -23.02 -10.63 -17.54
CA ARG A 274 -23.45 -10.44 -16.16
C ARG A 274 -23.08 -9.05 -15.63
N GLN A 275 -21.90 -8.54 -15.98
CA GLN A 275 -21.52 -7.17 -15.63
C GLN A 275 -22.47 -6.13 -16.26
N VAL A 276 -22.83 -6.30 -17.54
CA VAL A 276 -23.77 -5.41 -18.23
C VAL A 276 -25.12 -5.40 -17.51
N ASP A 277 -25.64 -6.57 -17.14
CA ASP A 277 -26.93 -6.67 -16.45
C ASP A 277 -26.90 -6.01 -15.06
N LEU A 278 -25.83 -6.20 -14.30
CA LEU A 278 -25.66 -5.62 -12.97
C LEU A 278 -25.52 -4.09 -13.01
N LEU A 279 -24.77 -3.56 -13.97
CA LEU A 279 -24.47 -2.13 -14.07
C LEU A 279 -25.58 -1.33 -14.78
N ARG A 280 -26.39 -1.97 -15.64
CA ARG A 280 -27.44 -1.31 -16.43
C ARG A 280 -28.42 -0.50 -15.59
N ARG A 281 -28.80 -0.99 -14.40
CA ARG A 281 -29.73 -0.29 -13.49
C ARG A 281 -29.22 1.09 -13.07
N HIS A 282 -27.91 1.24 -12.90
CA HIS A 282 -27.28 2.46 -12.41
C HIS A 282 -27.30 3.58 -13.45
N LEU A 283 -27.37 3.26 -14.75
CA LEU A 283 -27.52 4.23 -15.84
C LEU A 283 -28.71 5.18 -15.63
N ARG A 284 -29.74 4.75 -14.89
CA ARG A 284 -30.95 5.53 -14.60
C ARG A 284 -30.99 6.08 -13.18
N THR A 285 -30.42 5.36 -12.21
CA THR A 285 -30.60 5.66 -10.77
C THR A 285 -29.43 6.40 -10.14
N ALA A 286 -28.22 6.25 -10.67
CA ALA A 286 -27.02 6.79 -10.04
C ALA A 286 -26.85 8.31 -10.24
N PRO A 287 -26.31 9.05 -9.25
CA PRO A 287 -25.99 10.47 -9.42
C PRO A 287 -25.04 10.72 -10.61
N PRO A 288 -25.23 11.80 -11.40
CA PRO A 288 -24.42 12.07 -12.61
C PRO A 288 -22.91 12.13 -12.37
N ASP A 289 -22.48 12.62 -11.21
CA ASP A 289 -21.08 12.70 -10.77
C ASP A 289 -20.43 11.33 -10.52
N ARG A 290 -21.24 10.29 -10.31
CA ARG A 290 -20.78 8.91 -10.01
C ARG A 290 -20.93 7.94 -11.18
N LEU A 291 -21.57 8.39 -12.26
CA LEU A 291 -21.76 7.62 -13.49
C LEU A 291 -20.52 7.44 -14.37
N PRO A 292 -19.51 8.35 -14.43
CA PRO A 292 -18.40 8.23 -15.38
C PRO A 292 -17.69 6.87 -15.34
N ASP A 293 -17.41 6.34 -14.16
CA ASP A 293 -16.67 5.08 -14.00
C ASP A 293 -17.50 3.86 -14.46
N VAL A 294 -18.81 3.88 -14.19
CA VAL A 294 -19.76 2.86 -14.68
C VAL A 294 -19.92 2.93 -16.19
N LEU A 295 -19.95 4.13 -16.77
CA LEU A 295 -20.05 4.32 -18.22
C LEU A 295 -18.81 3.86 -18.94
N ALA A 296 -17.62 4.14 -18.40
CA ALA A 296 -16.35 3.59 -18.91
C ALA A 296 -16.42 2.06 -18.90
N ARG A 297 -16.79 1.45 -17.77
CA ARG A 297 -16.90 -0.01 -17.68
C ARG A 297 -17.91 -0.62 -18.65
N LEU A 298 -19.07 0.01 -18.84
CA LEU A 298 -20.08 -0.48 -19.78
C LEU A 298 -19.69 -0.27 -21.25
N ALA A 299 -19.03 0.84 -21.56
CA ALA A 299 -18.46 1.11 -22.88
C ALA A 299 -17.53 -0.03 -23.34
N ASP A 300 -16.82 -0.61 -22.38
CA ASP A 300 -15.82 -1.66 -22.59
C ASP A 300 -16.41 -3.07 -22.78
N LEU A 301 -17.70 -3.28 -22.48
CA LEU A 301 -18.33 -4.60 -22.48
C LEU A 301 -19.12 -4.86 -23.77
N ASP A 302 -19.10 -6.11 -24.23
CA ASP A 302 -19.99 -6.57 -25.31
C ASP A 302 -21.46 -6.41 -24.90
N GLY A 303 -22.22 -5.64 -25.68
CA GLY A 303 -23.60 -5.27 -25.38
C GLY A 303 -23.76 -4.09 -24.40
N GLY A 304 -22.68 -3.58 -23.79
CA GLY A 304 -22.76 -2.45 -22.87
C GLY A 304 -23.07 -1.12 -23.54
N VAL A 305 -22.53 -0.87 -24.75
CA VAL A 305 -22.94 0.27 -25.59
C VAL A 305 -24.43 0.20 -25.95
N ALA A 306 -24.94 -1.00 -26.25
CA ALA A 306 -26.37 -1.19 -26.52
C ALA A 306 -27.22 -0.89 -25.27
N ALA A 307 -26.74 -1.25 -24.07
CA ALA A 307 -27.40 -0.89 -22.81
C ALA A 307 -27.38 0.63 -22.54
N ILE A 308 -26.29 1.33 -22.88
CA ILE A 308 -26.21 2.80 -22.82
C ILE A 308 -27.21 3.44 -23.79
N GLU A 309 -27.30 2.93 -25.02
CA GLU A 309 -28.23 3.43 -26.05
C GLU A 309 -29.69 3.13 -25.71
N GLU A 310 -29.99 1.97 -25.14
CA GLU A 310 -31.31 1.61 -24.61
C GLU A 310 -31.70 2.56 -23.47
N ALA A 311 -30.78 2.90 -22.56
CA ALA A 311 -31.02 3.87 -21.50
C ALA A 311 -31.29 5.29 -22.03
N LEU A 312 -30.67 5.67 -23.17
CA LEU A 312 -30.94 6.91 -23.89
C LEU A 312 -32.29 6.89 -24.63
N ALA A 313 -32.66 5.75 -25.23
CA ALA A 313 -33.88 5.61 -26.02
C ALA A 313 -35.16 5.47 -25.16
N ASP A 314 -35.05 4.81 -24.00
CA ASP A 314 -36.14 4.62 -23.04
C ASP A 314 -36.41 5.87 -22.17
N GLY A 315 -35.62 6.94 -22.36
CA GLY A 315 -35.85 8.24 -21.73
C GLY A 315 -37.11 8.92 -22.26
N GLY A 316 -38.28 8.46 -21.82
CA GLY A 316 -39.57 9.07 -22.16
C GLY A 316 -39.64 10.55 -21.77
N ASP A 317 -40.39 11.32 -22.58
CA ASP A 317 -40.65 12.75 -22.47
C ASP A 317 -40.66 13.28 -21.02
N GLY A 318 -39.56 13.91 -20.60
CA GLY A 318 -39.57 14.93 -19.54
C GLY A 318 -39.08 14.56 -18.13
N THR A 319 -38.29 13.49 -17.91
CA THR A 319 -37.80 13.17 -16.53
C THR A 319 -36.32 12.75 -16.40
N GLN A 320 -35.44 13.05 -17.38
CA GLN A 320 -33.99 12.83 -17.22
C GLN A 320 -33.23 14.15 -17.09
N ASP A 321 -32.25 14.17 -16.17
CA ASP A 321 -31.30 15.26 -15.97
C ASP A 321 -30.45 15.49 -17.23
N PRO A 322 -30.42 16.72 -17.81
CA PRO A 322 -29.61 17.05 -18.98
C PRO A 322 -28.12 16.69 -18.84
N GLY A 323 -27.58 16.75 -17.62
CA GLY A 323 -26.19 16.39 -17.34
C GLY A 323 -25.91 14.90 -17.59
N ARG A 324 -26.85 14.02 -17.22
CA ARG A 324 -26.76 12.57 -17.44
C ARG A 324 -26.85 12.21 -18.92
N GLU A 325 -27.81 12.79 -19.63
CA GLU A 325 -28.00 12.54 -21.07
C GLU A 325 -26.74 12.92 -21.87
N GLY A 326 -26.10 14.04 -21.52
CA GLY A 326 -24.82 14.46 -22.09
C GLY A 326 -23.67 13.47 -21.83
N LEU A 327 -23.61 12.86 -20.64
CA LEU A 327 -22.60 11.83 -20.31
C LEU A 327 -22.80 10.55 -21.13
N LEU A 328 -24.03 10.03 -21.18
CA LEU A 328 -24.37 8.81 -21.93
C LEU A 328 -24.05 8.96 -23.43
N ARG A 329 -24.43 10.09 -24.04
CA ARG A 329 -24.19 10.36 -25.46
C ARG A 329 -22.70 10.45 -25.80
N ARG A 330 -21.90 11.08 -24.92
CA ARG A 330 -20.44 11.15 -25.09
C ARG A 330 -19.79 9.78 -25.02
N ALA A 331 -20.18 8.95 -24.04
CA ALA A 331 -19.65 7.60 -23.88
C ALA A 331 -19.93 6.72 -25.12
N ALA A 332 -21.18 6.67 -25.58
CA ALA A 332 -21.55 5.87 -26.77
C ALA A 332 -20.83 6.33 -28.05
N SER A 333 -20.69 7.66 -28.24
CA SER A 333 -20.00 8.21 -29.42
C SER A 333 -18.50 7.87 -29.44
N ARG A 334 -17.86 7.88 -28.26
CA ARG A 334 -16.44 7.58 -28.09
C ARG A 334 -16.12 6.13 -28.47
N VAL A 335 -16.87 5.16 -27.96
CA VAL A 335 -16.64 3.73 -28.25
C VAL A 335 -16.81 3.42 -29.74
N ARG A 336 -17.82 4.03 -30.38
CA ARG A 336 -18.02 3.88 -31.83
C ARG A 336 -16.82 4.38 -32.64
N ALA A 337 -16.22 5.50 -32.23
CA ALA A 337 -15.04 6.04 -32.90
C ALA A 337 -13.81 5.13 -32.74
N LEU A 338 -13.56 4.59 -31.54
CA LEU A 338 -12.43 3.70 -31.25
C LEU A 338 -12.55 2.37 -32.01
N ARG A 339 -13.71 1.71 -31.95
CA ARG A 339 -13.94 0.44 -32.67
C ARG A 339 -13.87 0.55 -34.18
N THR A 340 -14.19 1.73 -34.73
CA THR A 340 -14.03 1.99 -36.17
C THR A 340 -12.55 2.19 -36.55
N ALA A 341 -11.74 2.74 -35.64
CA ALA A 341 -10.33 3.03 -35.84
C ALA A 341 -9.40 1.82 -35.60
N GLU A 342 -9.83 0.82 -34.82
CA GLU A 342 -9.12 -0.46 -34.60
C GLU A 342 -8.74 -1.17 -35.91
N ALA A 343 -9.50 -0.96 -36.98
CA ALA A 343 -9.23 -1.54 -38.30
C ALA A 343 -8.06 -0.89 -39.08
N ALA A 344 -7.47 0.20 -38.58
CA ALA A 344 -6.54 1.05 -39.35
C ALA A 344 -5.05 0.92 -38.97
N VAL A 345 -4.70 0.39 -37.78
CA VAL A 345 -3.29 0.26 -37.36
C VAL A 345 -2.69 -1.03 -37.94
N PRO A 346 -1.61 -0.98 -38.73
CA PRO A 346 -0.98 -2.19 -39.26
C PRO A 346 -0.25 -2.95 -38.15
N VAL A 347 -0.66 -4.20 -37.89
CA VAL A 347 -0.09 -5.06 -36.85
C VAL A 347 0.63 -6.25 -37.49
N PRO A 348 1.83 -6.65 -37.03
CA PRO A 348 2.51 -7.85 -37.54
C PRO A 348 1.74 -9.13 -37.22
N ASP A 349 2.08 -10.22 -37.91
CA ASP A 349 1.59 -11.57 -37.58
C ASP A 349 2.02 -11.97 -36.15
N VAL A 350 1.20 -12.80 -35.49
CA VAL A 350 1.46 -13.24 -34.11
C VAL A 350 2.73 -14.08 -34.06
N ALA A 351 3.73 -13.63 -33.29
CA ALA A 351 4.97 -14.38 -33.10
C ALA A 351 4.80 -15.48 -32.06
N ALA A 352 5.08 -16.73 -32.45
CA ALA A 352 5.04 -17.85 -31.51
C ALA A 352 6.17 -17.76 -30.46
N PRO A 353 5.98 -18.33 -29.24
CA PRO A 353 7.06 -18.44 -28.27
C PRO A 353 8.27 -19.16 -28.86
N GLN A 354 9.47 -18.67 -28.54
CA GLN A 354 10.72 -19.32 -28.97
C GLN A 354 10.97 -20.62 -28.20
N ASP A 355 10.44 -20.70 -26.97
CA ASP A 355 10.46 -21.89 -26.13
C ASP A 355 9.43 -22.92 -26.64
N ALA A 356 9.93 -24.07 -27.08
CA ALA A 356 9.11 -25.14 -27.66
C ALA A 356 8.15 -25.78 -26.65
N ASP A 357 8.54 -25.87 -25.38
CA ASP A 357 7.71 -26.44 -24.32
C ASP A 357 6.55 -25.49 -24.00
N LEU A 358 6.84 -24.19 -23.91
CA LEU A 358 5.83 -23.14 -23.73
C LEU A 358 4.84 -23.09 -24.92
N ALA A 359 5.33 -23.25 -26.15
CA ALA A 359 4.48 -23.28 -27.34
C ALA A 359 3.57 -24.51 -27.42
N GLU A 360 4.05 -25.69 -26.99
CA GLU A 360 3.23 -26.90 -26.85
C GLU A 360 2.18 -26.72 -25.75
N GLU A 361 2.58 -26.21 -24.60
CA GLU A 361 1.70 -26.01 -23.44
C GLU A 361 0.52 -25.08 -23.78
N LEU A 362 0.77 -23.95 -24.44
CA LEU A 362 -0.28 -23.04 -24.94
C LEU A 362 -1.26 -23.76 -25.89
N ARG A 363 -0.77 -24.59 -26.81
CA ARG A 363 -1.62 -25.36 -27.73
C ARG A 363 -2.47 -26.39 -26.99
N THR A 364 -1.89 -27.10 -26.01
CA THR A 364 -2.62 -28.11 -25.23
C THR A 364 -3.71 -27.49 -24.37
N LEU A 365 -3.42 -26.37 -23.69
CA LEU A 365 -4.39 -25.63 -22.90
C LEU A 365 -5.50 -25.03 -23.77
N GLY A 366 -5.15 -24.50 -24.94
CA GLY A 366 -6.14 -24.00 -25.91
C GLY A 366 -7.05 -25.07 -26.50
N ALA A 367 -6.57 -26.32 -26.65
CA ALA A 367 -7.36 -27.43 -27.18
C ALA A 367 -8.24 -28.13 -26.13
N GLY A 368 -7.88 -28.00 -24.85
CA GLY A 368 -8.64 -28.55 -23.72
C GLY A 368 -9.85 -27.68 -23.40
N GLY A 369 -11.00 -27.96 -24.02
CA GLY A 369 -12.27 -27.29 -23.70
C GLY A 369 -12.50 -27.24 -22.18
N GLY A 370 -12.72 -26.03 -21.66
CA GLY A 370 -12.54 -25.68 -20.25
C GLY A 370 -13.18 -26.63 -19.23
N SER A 371 -12.34 -27.17 -18.34
CA SER A 371 -12.54 -27.21 -16.89
C SER A 371 -11.28 -27.80 -16.25
N ASP A 372 -10.54 -27.01 -15.47
CA ASP A 372 -10.24 -27.25 -14.04
C ASP A 372 -9.10 -26.30 -13.56
N GLY A 373 -9.46 -25.28 -12.77
CA GLY A 373 -8.58 -24.50 -11.89
C GLY A 373 -7.60 -23.47 -12.51
N ASP A 374 -7.61 -22.24 -11.98
CA ASP A 374 -6.62 -21.16 -12.17
C ASP A 374 -5.13 -21.62 -12.11
N ARG A 375 -4.85 -22.79 -11.53
CA ARG A 375 -3.48 -23.34 -11.41
C ARG A 375 -2.82 -23.71 -12.74
N SER A 376 -3.58 -24.15 -13.73
CA SER A 376 -3.03 -24.56 -15.04
C SER A 376 -2.50 -23.38 -15.85
N TRP A 377 -3.22 -22.25 -15.83
CA TRP A 377 -2.80 -21.02 -16.50
C TRP A 377 -1.71 -20.25 -15.78
N ASN A 378 -1.61 -20.35 -14.44
CA ASN A 378 -0.59 -19.66 -13.63
C ASN A 378 0.85 -19.90 -14.13
N GLY A 379 1.17 -21.11 -14.57
CA GLY A 379 2.52 -21.46 -15.03
C GLY A 379 2.90 -20.78 -16.36
N VAL A 380 1.93 -20.62 -17.26
CA VAL A 380 2.11 -19.94 -18.55
C VAL A 380 2.10 -18.42 -18.36
N GLU A 381 1.18 -17.89 -17.55
CA GLU A 381 1.09 -16.46 -17.21
C GLU A 381 2.35 -15.98 -16.43
N GLY A 382 3.07 -16.87 -15.75
CA GLY A 382 4.35 -16.56 -15.10
C GLY A 382 5.55 -16.49 -16.06
N ARG A 383 5.40 -16.92 -17.32
CA ARG A 383 6.45 -16.99 -18.34
C ARG A 383 6.26 -16.02 -19.50
N VAL A 384 5.46 -14.96 -19.31
CA VAL A 384 5.20 -13.94 -20.35
C VAL A 384 6.48 -13.29 -20.88
N ALA A 385 7.53 -13.17 -20.05
CA ALA A 385 8.84 -12.68 -20.49
C ALA A 385 9.53 -13.54 -21.57
N LEU A 386 9.13 -14.82 -21.71
CA LEU A 386 9.63 -15.74 -22.74
C LEU A 386 8.82 -15.68 -24.04
N MET A 387 7.75 -14.87 -24.07
CA MET A 387 6.89 -14.69 -25.23
C MET A 387 7.31 -13.43 -25.98
N PRO A 388 7.69 -13.53 -27.27
CA PRO A 388 7.98 -12.34 -28.06
C PRO A 388 6.71 -11.52 -28.36
N ASP A 389 5.53 -12.14 -28.28
CA ASP A 389 4.24 -11.50 -28.51
C ASP A 389 3.18 -12.11 -27.58
N VAL A 390 2.56 -11.27 -26.76
CA VAL A 390 1.54 -11.70 -25.78
C VAL A 390 0.24 -12.17 -26.44
N ARG A 391 0.02 -11.86 -27.72
CA ARG A 391 -1.16 -12.34 -28.46
C ARG A 391 -1.19 -13.86 -28.60
N ALA A 392 -0.04 -14.54 -28.52
CA ALA A 392 0.01 -16.00 -28.47
C ALA A 392 -0.74 -16.57 -27.24
N LEU A 393 -0.63 -15.91 -26.09
CA LEU A 393 -1.36 -16.27 -24.86
C LEU A 393 -2.85 -15.95 -24.99
N ARG A 394 -3.18 -14.77 -25.51
CA ARG A 394 -4.57 -14.37 -25.81
C ARG A 394 -5.26 -15.37 -26.73
N ASP A 395 -4.60 -15.82 -27.79
CA ASP A 395 -5.19 -16.76 -28.75
C ASP A 395 -5.39 -18.15 -28.14
N ALA A 396 -4.53 -18.57 -27.21
CA ALA A 396 -4.74 -19.77 -26.41
C ALA A 396 -5.95 -19.64 -25.47
N PHE A 397 -6.14 -18.48 -24.82
CA PHE A 397 -7.35 -18.22 -24.02
C PHE A 397 -8.62 -18.28 -24.90
N ARG A 398 -8.60 -17.68 -26.10
CA ARG A 398 -9.72 -17.73 -27.04
C ARG A 398 -10.02 -19.16 -27.48
N ALA A 399 -8.99 -19.95 -27.81
CA ALA A 399 -9.16 -21.35 -28.20
C ALA A 399 -9.78 -22.21 -27.08
N ALA A 400 -9.43 -21.92 -25.82
CA ALA A 400 -10.00 -22.57 -24.64
C ALA A 400 -11.47 -22.15 -24.34
N GLY A 401 -12.03 -21.23 -25.14
CA GLY A 401 -13.41 -20.74 -24.99
C GLY A 401 -13.59 -19.71 -23.87
N MET A 402 -12.52 -19.03 -23.46
CA MET A 402 -12.58 -18.02 -22.41
C MET A 402 -13.17 -16.70 -22.95
N SER A 403 -14.11 -16.11 -22.21
CA SER A 403 -14.60 -14.76 -22.51
C SER A 403 -13.54 -13.70 -22.18
N ASP A 404 -13.51 -12.63 -22.97
CA ASP A 404 -12.64 -11.44 -22.79
C ASP A 404 -11.12 -11.74 -22.65
N ALA A 405 -10.62 -12.63 -23.52
CA ALA A 405 -9.21 -13.04 -23.57
C ALA A 405 -8.22 -11.87 -23.68
N ASP A 406 -8.62 -10.80 -24.38
CA ASP A 406 -7.77 -9.63 -24.62
C ASP A 406 -7.54 -8.86 -23.33
N ARG A 407 -8.63 -8.56 -22.60
CA ARG A 407 -8.56 -7.90 -21.29
C ARG A 407 -7.86 -8.77 -20.26
N ARG A 408 -8.11 -10.08 -20.25
CA ARG A 408 -7.38 -11.00 -19.35
C ARG A 408 -5.87 -10.91 -19.58
N THR A 409 -5.45 -10.92 -20.85
CA THR A 409 -4.04 -10.79 -21.23
C THR A 409 -3.48 -9.42 -20.83
N ALA A 410 -4.16 -8.32 -21.18
CA ALA A 410 -3.75 -6.96 -20.79
C ALA A 410 -3.67 -6.79 -19.26
N SER A 411 -4.56 -7.44 -18.50
CA SER A 411 -4.57 -7.37 -17.04
C SER A 411 -3.30 -7.95 -16.41
N LEU A 412 -2.55 -8.82 -17.10
CA LEU A 412 -1.30 -9.36 -16.57
C LEU A 412 -0.27 -8.26 -16.29
N LEU A 413 -0.30 -7.15 -17.03
CA LEU A 413 0.52 -5.97 -16.75
C LEU A 413 0.30 -5.45 -15.31
N VAL A 414 -0.93 -5.46 -14.82
CA VAL A 414 -1.25 -4.94 -13.48
C VAL A 414 -1.39 -6.04 -12.43
N THR A 415 -1.34 -7.31 -12.83
CA THR A 415 -1.71 -8.44 -11.96
C THR A 415 -0.66 -9.53 -11.83
N ARG A 416 0.33 -9.59 -12.72
CA ARG A 416 1.46 -10.50 -12.61
C ARG A 416 2.69 -9.76 -12.13
N THR A 417 3.56 -10.53 -11.49
CA THR A 417 4.86 -10.04 -11.02
C THR A 417 5.99 -10.64 -11.83
N ASP A 418 7.06 -9.89 -11.99
CA ASP A 418 8.32 -10.40 -12.50
C ASP A 418 8.99 -11.37 -11.50
N SER A 419 10.17 -11.89 -11.86
CA SER A 419 10.96 -12.79 -11.01
C SER A 419 11.42 -12.16 -9.69
N ARG A 420 11.30 -10.83 -9.53
CA ARG A 420 11.61 -10.09 -8.31
C ARG A 420 10.35 -9.67 -7.53
N GLY A 421 9.19 -10.24 -7.85
CA GLY A 421 7.94 -9.99 -7.13
C GLY A 421 7.26 -8.65 -7.45
N ARG A 422 7.67 -7.95 -8.52
CA ARG A 422 7.15 -6.61 -8.86
C ARG A 422 6.15 -6.66 -10.00
N ARG A 423 5.09 -5.85 -9.95
CA ARG A 423 4.11 -5.75 -11.04
C ARG A 423 4.77 -5.43 -12.38
N ILE A 424 4.45 -6.19 -13.44
CA ILE A 424 5.07 -6.05 -14.77
C ILE A 424 4.90 -4.60 -15.30
N GLY A 425 3.68 -4.07 -15.24
CA GLY A 425 3.32 -2.75 -15.76
C GLY A 425 3.86 -1.57 -14.94
N ALA A 426 4.26 -1.78 -13.68
CA ALA A 426 4.86 -0.72 -12.88
C ALA A 426 6.27 -0.33 -13.38
N PHE A 427 6.94 -1.24 -14.09
CA PHE A 427 8.33 -1.08 -14.51
C PHE A 427 8.54 -1.54 -15.96
N LEU A 428 7.54 -1.34 -16.81
CA LEU A 428 7.58 -1.76 -18.20
C LEU A 428 8.70 -1.04 -18.93
N THR A 429 9.71 -1.78 -19.39
CA THR A 429 10.78 -1.22 -20.21
C THR A 429 10.31 -1.03 -21.67
N PRO A 430 10.97 -0.18 -22.47
CA PRO A 430 10.69 -0.12 -23.91
C PRO A 430 10.81 -1.47 -24.63
N GLU A 431 11.75 -2.33 -24.20
CA GLU A 431 11.88 -3.69 -24.74
C GLU A 431 10.70 -4.59 -24.33
N ASP A 432 10.19 -4.46 -23.10
CA ASP A 432 8.99 -5.17 -22.70
C ASP A 432 7.79 -4.69 -23.51
N ALA A 433 7.66 -3.38 -23.75
CA ALA A 433 6.58 -2.76 -24.50
C ALA A 433 6.44 -3.30 -25.94
N GLU A 434 7.55 -3.71 -26.57
CA GLU A 434 7.54 -4.38 -27.88
C GLU A 434 6.64 -5.63 -27.93
N ARG A 435 6.54 -6.35 -26.80
CA ARG A 435 5.74 -7.58 -26.69
C ARG A 435 4.25 -7.29 -26.52
N TRP A 436 3.89 -6.09 -26.07
CA TRP A 436 2.52 -5.72 -25.69
C TRP A 436 1.82 -4.83 -26.71
N TRP A 437 2.55 -3.97 -27.42
CA TRP A 437 1.92 -3.01 -28.34
C TRP A 437 1.02 -3.65 -29.40
N PRO A 438 1.31 -4.86 -29.96
CA PRO A 438 0.43 -5.46 -30.97
C PRO A 438 -0.96 -5.79 -30.42
N LEU A 439 -1.05 -6.19 -29.14
CA LEU A 439 -2.33 -6.45 -28.47
C LEU A 439 -3.17 -5.16 -28.39
N PHE A 440 -2.55 -4.05 -27.99
CA PHE A 440 -3.22 -2.76 -27.85
C PHE A 440 -3.50 -2.08 -29.20
N ALA A 441 -2.74 -2.40 -30.25
CA ALA A 441 -3.03 -1.95 -31.60
C ALA A 441 -4.31 -2.61 -32.16
N GLU A 442 -4.53 -3.89 -31.84
CA GLU A 442 -5.80 -4.59 -32.17
C GLU A 442 -6.97 -4.16 -31.28
N ARG A 443 -6.69 -3.54 -30.12
CA ARG A 443 -7.68 -3.16 -29.10
C ARG A 443 -7.39 -1.75 -28.57
N LEU A 444 -7.60 -0.75 -29.44
CA LEU A 444 -7.40 0.66 -29.08
C LEU A 444 -8.36 1.11 -27.97
N ASP A 445 -9.51 0.46 -27.83
CA ASP A 445 -10.41 0.62 -26.68
C ASP A 445 -9.71 0.30 -25.34
N LEU A 446 -8.93 -0.78 -25.27
CA LEU A 446 -8.13 -1.11 -24.09
C LEU A 446 -7.01 -0.07 -23.88
N ALA A 447 -6.36 0.42 -24.93
CA ALA A 447 -5.35 1.48 -24.77
C ALA A 447 -5.97 2.77 -24.20
N ASP A 448 -7.18 3.11 -24.66
CA ASP A 448 -7.95 4.24 -24.17
C ASP A 448 -8.37 4.03 -22.70
N GLU A 449 -8.85 2.84 -22.33
CA GLU A 449 -9.19 2.52 -20.94
C GLU A 449 -8.00 2.74 -19.99
N TYR A 450 -6.82 2.23 -20.34
CA TYR A 450 -5.63 2.37 -19.50
C TYR A 450 -5.13 3.82 -19.42
N LEU A 451 -5.44 4.67 -20.42
CA LEU A 451 -5.18 6.11 -20.39
C LEU A 451 -6.11 6.85 -19.41
N ASP A 452 -7.32 6.35 -19.11
CA ASP A 452 -8.22 6.98 -18.10
C ASP A 452 -7.60 6.92 -16.70
N GLY A 453 -6.75 5.93 -16.44
CA GLY A 453 -6.07 5.76 -15.16
C GLY A 453 -6.88 4.86 -14.23
N GLY A 454 -6.19 3.89 -13.65
CA GLY A 454 -6.71 3.03 -12.59
C GLY A 454 -5.54 2.53 -11.76
N ASP A 455 -5.74 2.28 -10.48
CA ASP A 455 -4.70 1.68 -9.68
C ASP A 455 -4.70 0.17 -9.93
N GLY A 456 -3.60 -0.39 -10.42
CA GLY A 456 -3.38 -1.84 -10.47
C GLY A 456 -3.40 -2.54 -9.09
N ARG A 457 -3.89 -1.85 -8.05
CA ARG A 457 -3.98 -2.31 -6.68
C ARG A 457 -5.07 -3.37 -6.59
N ARG A 458 -4.68 -4.60 -6.29
CA ARG A 458 -5.60 -5.61 -5.76
C ARG A 458 -5.75 -5.49 -4.24
N HIS A 459 -4.85 -4.77 -3.57
CA HIS A 459 -4.77 -4.58 -2.12
C HIS A 459 -4.14 -3.20 -1.80
N PRO A 460 -4.49 -2.53 -0.69
CA PRO A 460 -3.90 -1.25 -0.27
C PRO A 460 -2.37 -1.25 -0.21
N ASP A 461 -1.80 -2.37 0.27
CA ASP A 461 -0.36 -2.53 0.46
C ASP A 461 0.40 -2.90 -0.83
N GLN A 462 -0.28 -3.00 -1.98
CA GLN A 462 0.38 -3.30 -3.25
C GLN A 462 0.83 -2.00 -3.94
N PRO A 463 2.04 -1.99 -4.55
CA PRO A 463 2.50 -0.85 -5.32
C PRO A 463 1.52 -0.59 -6.48
N ALA A 464 0.98 0.63 -6.54
CA ALA A 464 0.08 1.04 -7.60
C ALA A 464 0.84 1.06 -8.94
N VAL A 465 0.31 0.34 -9.94
CA VAL A 465 0.74 0.54 -11.31
C VAL A 465 0.10 1.82 -11.82
N ASP A 466 0.92 2.78 -12.25
CA ASP A 466 0.45 3.93 -13.00
C ASP A 466 0.12 3.47 -14.43
N THR A 467 -1.14 3.05 -14.64
CA THR A 467 -1.60 2.51 -15.93
C THR A 467 -1.45 3.50 -17.07
N ARG A 468 -1.52 4.81 -16.79
CA ARG A 468 -1.39 5.86 -17.80
C ARG A 468 0.06 5.98 -18.26
N THR A 469 1.01 6.00 -17.33
CA THR A 469 2.44 5.97 -17.69
C THR A 469 2.78 4.68 -18.45
N MET A 470 2.31 3.54 -17.95
CA MET A 470 2.51 2.24 -18.57
C MET A 470 1.99 2.19 -20.01
N ILE A 471 0.75 2.63 -20.27
CA ILE A 471 0.20 2.59 -21.62
C ILE A 471 0.84 3.62 -22.55
N LEU A 472 1.28 4.78 -22.05
CA LEU A 472 2.05 5.73 -22.85
C LEU A 472 3.39 5.13 -23.30
N THR A 473 4.06 4.33 -22.45
CA THR A 473 5.24 3.57 -22.85
C THR A 473 4.93 2.55 -23.93
N VAL A 474 3.79 1.84 -23.84
CA VAL A 474 3.36 0.90 -24.90
C VAL A 474 3.05 1.61 -26.20
N LEU A 475 2.36 2.75 -26.15
CA LEU A 475 2.02 3.55 -27.31
C LEU A 475 3.25 4.15 -28.00
N GLU A 476 4.37 4.34 -27.28
CA GLU A 476 5.63 4.81 -27.87
C GLU A 476 6.25 3.77 -28.82
N SER A 477 6.00 2.47 -28.62
CA SER A 477 6.39 1.39 -29.54
C SER A 477 5.51 1.29 -30.80
N PHE A 478 4.44 2.09 -30.91
CA PHE A 478 3.60 2.05 -32.11
C PHE A 478 4.36 2.63 -33.31
N PRO A 479 4.17 2.07 -34.53
CA PRO A 479 4.77 2.63 -35.74
C PRO A 479 4.34 4.08 -36.03
N ALA A 480 3.13 4.45 -35.61
CA ALA A 480 2.57 5.79 -35.69
C ALA A 480 1.50 6.00 -34.61
N ALA A 481 1.30 7.25 -34.18
CA ALA A 481 0.26 7.61 -33.22
C ALA A 481 -1.14 7.25 -33.77
N PRO A 482 -1.96 6.50 -33.01
CA PRO A 482 -3.32 6.17 -33.45
C PRO A 482 -4.19 7.42 -33.56
N GLU A 483 -4.72 7.71 -34.76
CA GLU A 483 -5.55 8.89 -35.05
C GLU A 483 -6.71 9.09 -34.06
N ALA A 484 -7.34 8.00 -33.62
CA ALA A 484 -8.43 8.06 -32.64
C ALA A 484 -8.00 8.52 -31.24
N LEU A 485 -6.72 8.35 -30.88
CA LEU A 485 -6.15 8.76 -29.61
C LEU A 485 -5.46 10.13 -29.68
N VAL A 486 -5.17 10.66 -30.88
CA VAL A 486 -4.46 11.95 -31.08
C VAL A 486 -5.07 13.10 -30.27
N PRO A 487 -6.41 13.35 -30.27
CA PRO A 487 -6.98 14.45 -29.50
C PRO A 487 -6.72 14.31 -27.99
N ARG A 488 -6.79 13.08 -27.49
CA ARG A 488 -6.60 12.77 -26.07
C ARG A 488 -5.13 12.89 -25.67
N LEU A 489 -4.22 12.32 -26.47
CA LEU A 489 -2.78 12.46 -26.30
C LEU A 489 -2.36 13.92 -26.39
N THR A 490 -2.97 14.71 -27.28
CA THR A 490 -2.70 16.14 -27.41
C THR A 490 -3.13 16.90 -26.15
N SER A 491 -4.30 16.57 -25.60
CA SER A 491 -4.74 17.13 -24.32
C SER A 491 -3.77 16.79 -23.17
N LEU A 492 -3.22 15.57 -23.14
CA LEU A 492 -2.21 15.17 -22.15
C LEU A 492 -0.89 15.91 -22.37
N ALA A 493 -0.45 16.03 -23.62
CA ALA A 493 0.79 16.70 -24.03
C ALA A 493 0.81 18.21 -23.75
N LEU A 494 -0.36 18.85 -23.82
CA LEU A 494 -0.57 20.27 -23.50
C LEU A 494 -0.90 20.52 -22.02
N GLY A 495 -1.27 19.47 -21.28
CA GLY A 495 -1.49 19.57 -19.84
C GLY A 495 -0.21 19.90 -19.07
N ALA A 496 -0.37 20.37 -17.83
CA ALA A 496 0.70 20.52 -16.85
C ALA A 496 0.64 19.37 -15.83
N ASN A 497 0.87 18.16 -16.33
CA ASN A 497 0.91 16.91 -15.55
C ASN A 497 2.16 16.10 -15.92
N ARG A 498 2.45 15.05 -15.14
CA ARG A 498 3.67 14.25 -15.31
C ARG A 498 3.73 13.47 -16.62
N HIS A 499 2.58 13.26 -17.25
CA HIS A 499 2.43 12.46 -18.45
C HIS A 499 2.65 13.25 -19.75
N ARG A 500 2.78 14.58 -19.67
CA ARG A 500 2.88 15.45 -20.85
C ARG A 500 4.01 15.03 -21.78
N LEU A 501 5.20 14.76 -21.23
CA LEU A 501 6.39 14.45 -22.02
C LEU A 501 6.28 13.08 -22.68
N ALA A 502 5.71 12.09 -21.97
CA ALA A 502 5.44 10.78 -22.55
C ALA A 502 4.40 10.87 -23.68
N ALA A 503 3.32 11.64 -23.49
CA ALA A 503 2.34 11.88 -24.56
C ALA A 503 2.95 12.58 -25.79
N ARG A 504 3.88 13.53 -25.60
CA ARG A 504 4.61 14.18 -26.70
C ARG A 504 5.52 13.20 -27.45
N ARG A 505 6.17 12.26 -26.76
CA ARG A 505 6.96 11.20 -27.41
C ARG A 505 6.09 10.32 -28.30
N VAL A 506 4.92 9.90 -27.80
CA VAL A 506 3.94 9.14 -28.61
C VAL A 506 3.49 9.93 -29.83
N LEU A 507 3.19 11.22 -29.68
CA LEU A 507 2.72 12.07 -30.77
C LEU A 507 3.81 12.41 -31.80
N GLY A 508 5.08 12.49 -31.38
CA GLY A 508 6.19 12.91 -32.24
C GLY A 508 5.90 14.24 -32.95
N ASP A 509 6.05 14.26 -34.28
CA ASP A 509 5.80 15.41 -35.15
C ASP A 509 4.37 15.44 -35.76
N HIS A 510 3.37 14.86 -35.09
CA HIS A 510 2.01 14.79 -35.64
C HIS A 510 1.44 16.19 -35.99
N PRO A 511 0.97 16.43 -37.23
CA PRO A 511 0.64 17.77 -37.72
C PRO A 511 -0.52 18.41 -36.94
N ASP A 512 -1.58 17.66 -36.63
CA ASP A 512 -2.72 18.19 -35.89
C ASP A 512 -2.37 18.54 -34.44
N ALA A 513 -1.47 17.77 -33.84
CA ALA A 513 -1.05 18.00 -32.46
C ALA A 513 -0.12 19.23 -32.39
N ARG A 514 0.76 19.41 -33.39
CA ARG A 514 1.58 20.62 -33.55
C ARG A 514 0.72 21.87 -33.79
N ALA A 515 -0.32 21.76 -34.63
CA ALA A 515 -1.28 22.85 -34.86
C ALA A 515 -2.05 23.21 -33.58
N ALA A 516 -2.47 22.22 -32.80
CA ALA A 516 -3.11 22.43 -31.50
C ALA A 516 -2.16 23.10 -30.49
N ALA A 517 -0.88 22.69 -30.45
CA ALA A 517 0.13 23.34 -29.62
C ALA A 517 0.36 24.80 -30.03
N ALA A 518 0.43 25.10 -31.33
CA ALA A 518 0.56 26.47 -31.82
C ALA A 518 -0.64 27.34 -31.43
N ALA A 519 -1.86 26.79 -31.51
CA ALA A 519 -3.07 27.48 -31.04
C ALA A 519 -3.04 27.71 -29.51
N ALA A 520 -2.55 26.73 -28.76
CA ALA A 520 -2.45 26.77 -27.30
C ALA A 520 -1.47 27.83 -26.76
N LEU A 521 -0.56 28.38 -27.59
CA LEU A 521 0.24 29.56 -27.21
C LEU A 521 -0.61 30.80 -26.86
N SER A 522 -1.85 30.86 -27.38
CA SER A 522 -2.81 31.93 -27.10
C SER A 522 -3.93 31.51 -26.13
N ASP A 523 -3.79 30.36 -25.46
CA ASP A 523 -4.79 29.86 -24.51
C ASP A 523 -4.97 30.82 -23.33
N ALA A 524 -6.16 30.85 -22.72
CA ALA A 524 -6.41 31.67 -21.53
C ALA A 524 -5.64 31.15 -20.30
N ASP A 525 -5.42 29.84 -20.21
CA ASP A 525 -4.67 29.20 -19.14
C ASP A 525 -3.15 29.35 -19.32
N ALA A 526 -2.50 29.91 -18.30
CA ALA A 526 -1.06 30.13 -18.31
C ALA A 526 -0.26 28.83 -18.34
N ARG A 527 -0.76 27.75 -17.71
CA ARG A 527 -0.07 26.46 -17.69
C ARG A 527 -0.06 25.81 -19.07
N THR A 528 -1.21 25.83 -19.74
CA THR A 528 -1.35 25.35 -21.13
C THR A 528 -0.45 26.13 -22.09
N ARG A 529 -0.36 27.47 -21.96
CA ARG A 529 0.57 28.29 -22.76
C ARG A 529 2.04 27.90 -22.55
N SER A 530 2.47 27.74 -21.30
CA SER A 530 3.85 27.34 -20.96
C SER A 530 4.16 25.93 -21.47
N SER A 531 3.22 24.99 -21.34
CA SER A 531 3.34 23.63 -21.87
C SER A 531 3.53 23.62 -23.38
N ALA A 532 2.70 24.40 -24.11
CA ALA A 532 2.81 24.56 -25.54
C ALA A 532 4.14 25.19 -25.98
N ALA A 533 4.58 26.24 -25.28
CA ALA A 533 5.86 26.91 -25.55
C ALA A 533 7.06 25.97 -25.33
N GLU A 534 7.06 25.19 -24.25
CA GLU A 534 8.08 24.16 -23.98
C GLU A 534 8.14 23.14 -25.12
N TRP A 535 6.98 22.63 -25.54
CA TRP A 535 6.92 21.62 -26.60
C TRP A 535 7.43 22.16 -27.93
N LEU A 536 6.91 23.30 -28.39
CA LEU A 536 7.28 23.89 -29.69
C LEU A 536 8.74 24.35 -29.71
N ALA A 537 9.27 24.88 -28.61
CA ALA A 537 10.69 25.20 -28.49
C ALA A 537 11.57 23.94 -28.55
N GLY A 538 11.15 22.84 -27.93
CA GLY A 538 11.81 21.53 -28.04
C GLY A 538 11.83 20.97 -29.46
N LEU A 539 10.81 21.29 -30.27
CA LEU A 539 10.75 20.98 -31.70
C LEU A 539 11.51 21.99 -32.59
N GLY A 540 12.17 22.98 -31.99
CA GLY A 540 12.95 23.99 -32.70
C GLY A 540 12.12 25.05 -33.42
N GLU A 541 10.89 25.34 -32.98
CA GLU A 541 10.03 26.31 -33.66
C GLU A 541 10.59 27.75 -33.59
N PRO A 542 10.76 28.44 -34.74
CA PRO A 542 11.31 29.79 -34.76
C PRO A 542 10.46 30.80 -33.97
N GLY A 543 11.10 31.56 -33.10
CA GLY A 543 10.45 32.63 -32.34
C GLY A 543 9.70 32.17 -31.09
N VAL A 544 9.69 30.87 -30.78
CA VAL A 544 9.18 30.34 -29.51
C VAL A 544 10.32 30.25 -28.50
N VAL A 545 10.10 30.77 -27.30
CA VAL A 545 11.05 30.67 -26.18
C VAL A 545 10.48 29.69 -25.16
N ALA A 546 11.26 28.67 -24.80
CA ALA A 546 10.87 27.72 -23.76
C ALA A 546 10.72 28.43 -22.39
N PRO A 547 9.75 28.02 -21.56
CA PRO A 547 9.71 28.45 -20.17
C PRO A 547 10.93 27.89 -19.40
N GLU A 548 11.22 28.51 -18.26
CA GLU A 548 12.25 28.02 -17.32
C GLU A 548 11.93 26.59 -16.84
N PRO A 549 12.93 25.70 -16.67
CA PRO A 549 12.73 24.37 -16.11
C PRO A 549 11.99 24.38 -14.75
N GLY A 550 11.06 23.44 -14.57
CA GLY A 550 10.22 23.36 -13.36
C GLY A 550 9.08 24.38 -13.30
N TRP A 551 8.73 25.04 -14.41
CA TRP A 551 7.62 25.99 -14.49
C TRP A 551 6.26 25.40 -14.07
N GLU A 552 6.08 24.09 -14.19
CA GLU A 552 4.87 23.35 -13.83
C GLU A 552 4.53 23.45 -12.34
N PHE A 553 5.55 23.65 -11.50
CA PHE A 553 5.38 23.81 -10.06
C PHE A 553 4.91 25.22 -9.69
N GLY A 554 5.18 26.21 -10.52
CA GLY A 554 4.91 27.62 -10.26
C GLY A 554 6.16 28.36 -9.79
N ALA A 555 6.15 29.68 -10.00
CA ALA A 555 7.27 30.53 -9.64
C ALA A 555 7.48 30.55 -8.12
N GLY A 556 8.68 30.16 -7.68
CA GLY A 556 9.06 30.23 -6.26
C GLY A 556 8.79 28.95 -5.47
N VAL A 557 8.15 27.93 -6.06
CA VAL A 557 7.87 26.66 -5.37
C VAL A 557 9.15 25.85 -5.16
N LEU A 558 9.86 25.48 -6.23
CA LEU A 558 11.11 24.73 -6.09
C LEU A 558 12.31 25.64 -5.86
N HIS A 559 13.31 25.19 -5.09
CA HIS A 559 14.60 25.86 -4.97
C HIS A 559 15.35 25.86 -6.33
N PRO A 560 16.12 26.91 -6.69
CA PRO A 560 16.81 26.98 -7.99
C PRO A 560 17.70 25.78 -8.32
N SER A 561 18.39 25.19 -7.33
CA SER A 561 19.21 23.99 -7.53
C SER A 561 18.39 22.76 -7.92
N VAL A 562 17.17 22.62 -7.39
CA VAL A 562 16.25 21.52 -7.77
C VAL A 562 15.69 21.74 -9.18
N ARG A 563 15.38 22.99 -9.54
CA ARG A 563 14.86 23.30 -10.89
C ARG A 563 15.85 22.97 -12.00
N ALA A 564 17.15 23.01 -11.70
CA ALA A 564 18.20 22.66 -12.64
C ALA A 564 18.34 21.14 -12.87
N LEU A 565 17.64 20.30 -12.11
CA LEU A 565 17.70 18.85 -12.25
C LEU A 565 17.08 18.38 -13.58
N PRO A 566 17.50 17.20 -14.09
CA PRO A 566 16.91 16.63 -15.31
C PRO A 566 15.40 16.45 -15.19
N ALA A 567 14.68 16.60 -16.30
CA ALA A 567 13.22 16.42 -16.35
C ALA A 567 12.76 15.04 -15.84
N SER A 568 13.58 13.99 -16.04
CA SER A 568 13.34 12.65 -15.49
C SER A 568 13.31 12.66 -13.96
N VAL A 569 14.12 13.48 -13.30
CA VAL A 569 14.13 13.64 -11.84
C VAL A 569 12.96 14.52 -11.38
N LEU A 570 12.70 15.63 -12.07
CA LEU A 570 11.57 16.53 -11.76
C LEU A 570 10.21 15.81 -11.86
N SER A 571 10.10 14.79 -12.71
CA SER A 571 8.88 13.98 -12.83
C SER A 571 8.48 13.27 -11.52
N TRP A 572 9.43 13.00 -10.62
CA TRP A 572 9.15 12.42 -9.29
C TRP A 572 8.39 13.43 -8.41
N LEU A 573 8.80 14.70 -8.43
CA LEU A 573 8.13 15.77 -7.69
C LEU A 573 6.73 16.06 -8.26
N ASP A 574 6.55 15.93 -9.57
CA ASP A 574 5.24 16.12 -10.21
C ASP A 574 4.30 14.98 -9.85
N ARG A 575 4.80 13.73 -9.87
CA ARG A 575 4.08 12.56 -9.37
C ARG A 575 3.68 12.73 -7.90
N PHE A 576 4.61 13.20 -7.08
CA PHE A 576 4.39 13.47 -5.66
C PHE A 576 3.25 14.47 -5.48
N ARG A 577 3.30 15.59 -6.21
CA ARG A 577 2.28 16.64 -6.16
C ARG A 577 0.91 16.09 -6.50
N GLU A 578 0.79 15.35 -7.60
CA GLU A 578 -0.48 14.76 -8.03
C GLU A 578 -1.05 13.78 -6.98
N GLN A 579 -0.21 12.89 -6.43
CA GLN A 579 -0.64 11.90 -5.43
C GLN A 579 -1.03 12.56 -4.10
N ALA A 580 -0.31 13.59 -3.66
CA ALA A 580 -0.64 14.33 -2.45
C ALA A 580 -2.00 15.06 -2.58
N LEU A 581 -2.25 15.68 -3.74
CA LEU A 581 -3.54 16.32 -4.04
C LEU A 581 -4.69 15.30 -4.07
N ASP A 582 -4.47 14.11 -4.66
CA ASP A 582 -5.47 13.03 -4.70
C ASP A 582 -5.81 12.48 -3.30
N LYS A 583 -4.83 12.44 -2.40
CA LYS A 583 -5.03 12.12 -0.97
C LYS A 583 -5.72 13.26 -0.19
N GLY A 584 -6.07 14.37 -0.84
CA GLY A 584 -6.82 15.48 -0.26
C GLY A 584 -5.95 16.53 0.45
N VAL A 585 -4.63 16.51 0.28
CA VAL A 585 -3.75 17.54 0.86
C VAL A 585 -3.96 18.88 0.12
N PRO A 586 -4.16 20.00 0.83
CA PRO A 586 -4.30 21.32 0.20
C PRO A 586 -3.07 21.70 -0.64
N ALA A 587 -3.29 22.25 -1.84
CA ALA A 587 -2.23 22.61 -2.78
C ALA A 587 -1.15 23.52 -2.17
N ASP A 588 -1.54 24.48 -1.33
CA ASP A 588 -0.60 25.38 -0.66
C ASP A 588 0.36 24.64 0.29
N ASP A 589 -0.10 23.55 0.93
CA ASP A 589 0.76 22.73 1.79
C ASP A 589 1.68 21.83 0.99
N VAL A 590 1.17 21.25 -0.11
CA VAL A 590 2.00 20.50 -1.07
C VAL A 590 3.11 21.37 -1.65
N ASP A 591 2.78 22.61 -2.07
CA ASP A 591 3.75 23.54 -2.65
C ASP A 591 4.78 24.00 -1.59
N ARG A 592 4.39 24.20 -0.32
CA ARG A 592 5.35 24.43 0.78
C ARG A 592 6.29 23.25 0.97
N TRP A 593 5.79 22.02 0.96
CA TRP A 593 6.59 20.80 1.12
C TRP A 593 7.54 20.58 -0.06
N LEU A 594 7.09 20.82 -1.28
CA LEU A 594 7.93 20.81 -2.49
C LEU A 594 9.08 21.82 -2.41
N GLY A 595 8.88 22.94 -1.71
CA GLY A 595 9.93 23.91 -1.43
C GLY A 595 11.07 23.39 -0.56
N LEU A 596 10.87 22.27 0.13
CA LEU A 596 11.91 21.59 0.91
C LEU A 596 12.77 20.64 0.06
N ALA A 597 12.44 20.40 -1.21
CA ALA A 597 13.17 19.47 -2.05
C ALA A 597 14.69 19.77 -2.10
N ARG A 598 15.52 18.73 -2.00
CA ARG A 598 16.99 18.82 -2.08
C ARG A 598 17.54 17.91 -3.18
N PRO A 599 18.46 18.41 -4.05
CA PRO A 599 19.18 17.57 -5.00
C PRO A 599 20.11 16.59 -4.26
N LYS A 600 20.24 15.39 -4.81
CA LYS A 600 21.13 14.34 -4.29
C LYS A 600 21.72 13.52 -5.43
N LEU A 601 22.75 12.74 -5.13
CA LEU A 601 23.18 11.64 -5.98
C LEU A 601 22.72 10.32 -5.38
N ARG A 602 22.30 9.37 -6.22
CA ARG A 602 21.86 8.05 -5.76
C ARG A 602 22.19 6.96 -6.77
N THR A 603 22.22 5.71 -6.33
CA THR A 603 22.29 4.55 -7.22
C THR A 603 21.03 4.43 -8.08
N ALA A 604 21.22 4.14 -9.37
CA ALA A 604 20.15 3.74 -10.27
C ALA A 604 19.91 2.23 -10.17
N ARG A 605 18.67 1.79 -10.36
CA ARG A 605 18.28 0.38 -10.32
C ARG A 605 19.03 -0.51 -11.32
N ASP A 606 19.33 0.03 -12.50
CA ASP A 606 19.99 -0.68 -13.58
C ASP A 606 21.52 -0.72 -13.42
N GLY A 607 22.04 -0.18 -12.31
CA GLY A 607 23.48 -0.01 -12.10
C GLY A 607 24.10 1.04 -13.02
N GLY A 608 23.29 1.85 -13.70
CA GLY A 608 23.74 2.95 -14.55
C GLY A 608 24.27 4.14 -13.74
N GLY A 609 24.81 5.12 -14.45
CA GLY A 609 25.34 6.36 -13.87
C GLY A 609 26.85 6.50 -13.96
N THR A 610 27.31 7.66 -13.49
CA THR A 610 28.73 8.03 -13.48
C THR A 610 29.41 7.28 -12.35
N VAL A 611 30.59 6.71 -12.61
CA VAL A 611 31.44 6.14 -11.55
C VAL A 611 31.92 7.29 -10.67
N VAL A 612 31.51 7.28 -9.41
CA VAL A 612 31.91 8.29 -8.42
C VAL A 612 32.83 7.70 -7.35
N GLY A 613 33.08 6.39 -7.38
CA GLY A 613 33.84 5.75 -6.34
C GLY A 613 33.88 4.23 -6.45
N ARG A 614 34.31 3.60 -5.37
CA ARG A 614 34.43 2.14 -5.20
C ARG A 614 34.00 1.75 -3.79
N LEU A 615 33.47 0.54 -3.65
CA LEU A 615 33.15 -0.08 -2.37
C LEU A 615 34.29 -1.02 -1.91
N GLY A 616 34.58 -1.01 -0.61
CA GLY A 616 35.63 -1.81 0.01
C GLY A 616 37.06 -1.38 -0.36
N SER A 617 38.01 -2.29 -0.13
CA SER A 617 39.45 -2.12 -0.38
C SER A 617 39.81 -1.85 -1.87
N PRO A 618 40.97 -1.22 -2.17
CA PRO A 618 42.13 -0.95 -1.30
C PRO A 618 42.00 0.30 -0.42
N LEU A 619 42.60 0.25 0.78
CA LEU A 619 42.71 1.38 1.70
C LEU A 619 43.91 2.26 1.33
N MET A 620 43.64 3.43 0.76
CA MET A 620 44.66 4.38 0.30
C MET A 620 44.72 5.61 1.21
N LEU A 621 45.71 5.69 2.09
CA LEU A 621 45.90 6.84 2.99
C LEU A 621 47.36 7.34 2.97
N PRO A 622 47.60 8.62 3.33
CA PRO A 622 48.96 9.13 3.51
C PRO A 622 49.69 8.36 4.62
N PRO A 623 51.00 8.08 4.50
CA PRO A 623 51.72 7.18 5.43
C PRO A 623 51.61 7.53 6.91
N ASP A 624 51.57 8.84 7.23
CA ASP A 624 51.51 9.34 8.61
C ASP A 624 50.08 9.70 9.08
N ALA A 625 49.07 9.55 8.23
CA ALA A 625 47.69 9.86 8.61
C ALA A 625 47.12 8.75 9.50
N PRO A 626 46.49 9.06 10.65
CA PRO A 626 45.76 8.03 11.40
C PRO A 626 44.58 7.51 10.55
N THR A 627 44.21 6.24 10.73
CA THR A 627 42.87 5.78 10.33
C THR A 627 41.86 6.61 11.13
N PRO A 628 40.85 7.24 10.51
CA PRO A 628 39.92 8.09 11.22
C PRO A 628 39.20 7.28 12.32
N GLY A 629 39.08 7.86 13.51
CA GLY A 629 38.28 7.33 14.61
C GLY A 629 37.12 8.26 14.94
N THR A 630 36.16 7.77 15.72
CA THR A 630 35.00 8.57 16.15
C THR A 630 35.45 9.81 16.92
N VAL A 631 34.63 10.87 16.87
CA VAL A 631 34.87 12.13 17.60
C VAL A 631 34.89 11.93 19.13
N TRP A 632 34.52 10.74 19.59
CA TRP A 632 34.20 10.40 20.97
C TRP A 632 35.26 9.55 21.67
N ASP A 633 36.26 9.05 20.93
CA ASP A 633 37.31 8.22 21.51
C ASP A 633 38.57 9.03 21.84
N ASP A 634 38.66 9.47 23.10
CA ASP A 634 39.82 10.17 23.67
C ASP A 634 40.93 9.19 24.14
N ASP A 635 40.73 7.86 24.07
CA ASP A 635 41.76 6.88 24.45
C ASP A 635 42.65 6.49 23.25
N PRO A 636 43.92 6.95 23.19
CA PRO A 636 44.83 6.55 22.10
C PRO A 636 45.16 5.04 22.07
N GLY A 637 44.80 4.29 23.12
CA GLY A 637 44.90 2.82 23.18
C GLY A 637 43.70 2.07 22.59
N ASN A 638 42.58 2.76 22.33
CA ASN A 638 41.33 2.23 21.79
C ASN A 638 41.08 2.70 20.34
N ARG A 639 42.16 2.86 19.55
CA ARG A 639 42.01 3.13 18.11
C ARG A 639 41.51 1.86 17.44
N ASP A 640 40.21 1.65 17.47
CA ASP A 640 39.56 0.57 16.75
C ASP A 640 39.91 0.70 15.27
N ASP A 641 40.42 -0.39 14.68
CA ASP A 641 40.70 -0.45 13.24
C ASP A 641 39.37 -0.40 12.50
N HIS A 642 38.93 0.78 12.05
CA HIS A 642 37.64 0.94 11.39
C HIS A 642 37.62 0.34 9.98
N GLN A 643 36.53 -0.37 9.65
CA GLN A 643 36.32 -0.95 8.33
C GLN A 643 36.06 0.12 7.26
N LEU A 644 36.80 0.04 6.15
CA LEU A 644 36.55 0.85 4.96
C LEU A 644 35.30 0.34 4.24
N ILE A 645 34.31 1.22 4.04
CA ILE A 645 33.09 0.91 3.31
C ILE A 645 33.15 1.41 1.87
N ALA A 646 33.57 2.66 1.67
CA ALA A 646 33.59 3.28 0.34
C ALA A 646 34.71 4.32 0.19
N THR A 647 35.22 4.45 -1.03
CA THR A 647 36.09 5.55 -1.46
C THR A 647 35.41 6.31 -2.60
N LEU A 648 35.19 7.61 -2.41
CA LEU A 648 34.54 8.50 -3.36
C LEU A 648 35.58 9.41 -4.03
N ASP A 649 35.54 9.52 -5.35
CA ASP A 649 36.27 10.52 -6.13
C ASP A 649 35.41 11.78 -6.27
N LEU A 650 35.76 12.83 -5.54
CA LEU A 650 35.00 14.07 -5.53
C LEU A 650 35.12 14.85 -6.85
N ALA A 651 36.18 14.63 -7.63
CA ALA A 651 36.33 15.25 -8.95
C ALA A 651 35.32 14.70 -9.98
N ALA A 652 34.76 13.50 -9.72
CA ALA A 652 33.71 12.90 -10.53
C ALA A 652 32.31 13.44 -10.21
N ILE A 653 32.16 14.24 -9.15
CA ILE A 653 30.87 14.78 -8.69
C ILE A 653 30.77 16.26 -9.11
N PRO A 654 29.81 16.63 -9.99
CA PRO A 654 29.58 18.03 -10.33
C PRO A 654 29.16 18.85 -9.10
N PRO A 655 29.63 20.11 -8.94
CA PRO A 655 29.27 20.97 -7.80
C PRO A 655 27.75 21.17 -7.63
N GLU A 656 27.01 21.18 -8.73
CA GLU A 656 25.55 21.33 -8.77
C GLU A 656 24.76 20.03 -8.54
N ALA A 657 25.44 18.88 -8.40
CA ALA A 657 24.78 17.58 -8.26
C ALA A 657 24.13 17.36 -6.88
N THR A 658 24.55 18.12 -5.87
CA THR A 658 24.01 18.09 -4.50
C THR A 658 23.87 19.51 -3.96
N ASP A 659 23.18 19.70 -2.83
CA ASP A 659 23.07 21.00 -2.15
C ASP A 659 24.10 21.18 -1.03
N ILE A 660 25.01 20.21 -0.85
CA ILE A 660 26.06 20.24 0.16
C ILE A 660 27.39 20.69 -0.44
N PRO A 661 28.20 21.47 0.29
CA PRO A 661 29.44 22.08 -0.22
C PRO A 661 30.61 21.08 -0.24
N LEU A 662 30.55 20.07 -1.11
CA LEU A 662 31.62 19.10 -1.29
C LEU A 662 32.92 19.77 -1.81
N PRO A 663 34.11 19.29 -1.38
CA PRO A 663 35.36 19.66 -2.04
C PRO A 663 35.31 19.33 -3.54
N PRO A 664 35.92 20.17 -4.41
CA PRO A 664 35.84 19.99 -5.87
C PRO A 664 36.75 18.88 -6.43
N ASP A 665 37.65 18.33 -5.61
CA ASP A 665 38.64 17.32 -5.99
C ASP A 665 39.01 16.46 -4.78
N GLY A 666 39.87 15.45 -5.01
CA GLY A 666 40.38 14.56 -3.97
C GLY A 666 39.48 13.35 -3.72
N HIS A 667 39.89 12.53 -2.76
CA HIS A 667 39.18 11.32 -2.37
C HIS A 667 38.59 11.45 -0.98
N LEU A 668 37.34 11.01 -0.81
CA LEU A 668 36.67 10.90 0.48
C LEU A 668 36.47 9.42 0.80
N LEU A 669 37.12 8.95 1.87
CA LEU A 669 37.01 7.58 2.35
C LEU A 669 36.01 7.55 3.51
N LEU A 670 35.07 6.60 3.47
CA LEU A 670 34.01 6.41 4.46
C LEU A 670 34.25 5.11 5.23
N PHE A 671 34.21 5.20 6.56
CA PHE A 671 34.48 4.10 7.48
C PHE A 671 33.31 3.87 8.42
N ALA A 672 33.03 2.60 8.74
CA ALA A 672 32.03 2.20 9.71
C ALA A 672 32.24 0.74 10.14
N ASN A 673 32.19 0.46 11.44
CA ASN A 673 32.08 -0.89 11.99
C ASN A 673 30.59 -1.22 12.16
N VAL A 674 30.09 -2.12 11.33
CA VAL A 674 28.67 -2.46 11.28
C VAL A 674 28.31 -3.34 12.49
N GLU A 675 27.81 -2.76 13.57
CA GLU A 675 27.44 -3.46 14.81
C GLU A 675 26.07 -3.02 15.34
N LEU A 676 25.40 -3.86 16.14
CA LEU A 676 24.03 -3.64 16.63
C LEU A 676 23.93 -2.91 17.98
N ASP A 677 25.04 -2.78 18.70
CA ASP A 677 24.97 -2.46 20.13
C ASP A 677 24.63 -0.99 20.39
N GLU A 678 24.86 -0.09 19.42
CA GLU A 678 24.71 1.36 19.58
C GLU A 678 24.10 2.04 18.33
N PHE A 679 23.37 3.15 18.54
CA PHE A 679 22.85 3.99 17.44
C PHE A 679 23.95 4.76 16.70
N VAL A 680 24.93 5.24 17.46
CA VAL A 680 26.15 5.86 16.95
C VAL A 680 27.21 4.78 17.01
N ILE A 681 27.78 4.42 15.86
CA ILE A 681 28.72 3.29 15.75
C ILE A 681 30.15 3.78 15.50
N PRO A 682 31.18 2.98 15.81
CA PRO A 682 32.56 3.28 15.46
C PRO A 682 32.74 3.50 13.96
N GLY A 683 33.32 4.63 13.57
CA GLY A 683 33.50 4.98 12.17
C GLY A 683 33.90 6.44 11.97
N GLY A 684 33.89 6.89 10.71
CA GLY A 684 34.18 8.27 10.37
C GLY A 684 34.42 8.47 8.88
N ALA A 685 35.08 9.58 8.54
CA ALA A 685 35.52 9.83 7.18
C ALA A 685 36.92 10.46 7.14
N ALA A 686 37.67 10.16 6.07
CA ALA A 686 38.96 10.79 5.80
C ALA A 686 38.95 11.42 4.41
N TYR A 687 39.33 12.70 4.35
CA TYR A 687 39.51 13.41 3.08
C TYR A 687 40.99 13.48 2.71
N VAL A 688 41.32 12.99 1.52
CA VAL A 688 42.64 13.03 0.93
C VAL A 688 42.60 14.02 -0.24
N PRO A 689 43.21 15.22 -0.09
CA PRO A 689 43.27 16.21 -1.17
C PRO A 689 43.93 15.66 -2.44
N ALA A 690 43.52 16.18 -3.60
CA ALA A 690 44.13 15.81 -4.85
C ALA A 690 45.65 16.06 -4.85
N GLY A 691 46.41 15.07 -5.32
CA GLY A 691 47.88 15.14 -5.39
C GLY A 691 48.61 14.81 -4.08
N THR A 692 47.90 14.49 -2.99
CA THR A 692 48.53 13.99 -1.76
C THR A 692 49.06 12.57 -2.00
N PRO A 693 50.35 12.29 -1.70
CA PRO A 693 50.89 10.93 -1.78
C PRO A 693 50.18 9.98 -0.81
N VAL A 694 49.81 8.80 -1.30
CA VAL A 694 49.14 7.74 -0.54
C VAL A 694 49.87 6.41 -0.72
N GLU A 695 49.77 5.55 0.29
CA GLU A 695 50.23 4.17 0.25
C GLU A 695 49.05 3.25 0.53
N GLU A 696 49.07 2.05 -0.05
CA GLU A 696 48.11 1.00 0.27
C GLU A 696 48.42 0.45 1.66
N ARG A 697 47.39 0.40 2.50
CA ARG A 697 47.48 -0.13 3.87
C ARG A 697 46.72 -1.44 3.97
N GLU A 698 47.35 -2.42 4.60
CA GLU A 698 46.65 -3.62 5.05
C GLU A 698 45.71 -3.22 6.20
N SER A 699 44.45 -3.65 6.12
CA SER A 699 43.42 -3.36 7.10
C SER A 699 42.79 -4.70 7.52
N SER A 700 42.81 -4.97 8.82
CA SER A 700 42.14 -6.13 9.42
C SER A 700 41.44 -5.68 10.70
N PRO A 701 40.29 -4.99 10.58
CA PRO A 701 39.45 -4.60 11.71
C PRO A 701 39.22 -5.76 12.67
N SER A 702 39.24 -5.48 13.98
CA SER A 702 38.99 -6.49 15.02
C SER A 702 37.62 -6.29 15.65
N TYR A 703 36.56 -6.59 14.90
CA TYR A 703 35.17 -6.58 15.38
C TYR A 703 34.35 -7.70 14.71
N GLU A 704 33.17 -8.00 15.25
CA GLU A 704 32.22 -8.96 14.68
C GLU A 704 31.12 -8.20 13.91
N PRO A 705 31.15 -8.12 12.57
CA PRO A 705 30.17 -7.35 11.84
C PRO A 705 28.80 -8.01 11.86
N TYR A 706 27.76 -7.23 12.11
CA TYR A 706 26.38 -7.71 12.12
C TYR A 706 25.98 -8.34 10.79
N GLU A 707 25.49 -9.59 10.86
CA GLU A 707 25.05 -10.40 9.70
C GLU A 707 26.16 -10.77 8.70
N TYR A 708 27.43 -10.65 9.08
CA TYR A 708 28.57 -11.14 8.29
C TYR A 708 29.50 -12.04 9.13
N ASP A 709 30.15 -13.01 8.46
CA ASP A 709 31.04 -13.97 9.14
C ASP A 709 32.33 -13.34 9.68
N SER A 710 32.83 -12.28 9.02
CA SER A 710 34.03 -11.53 9.43
C SER A 710 34.14 -10.17 8.70
N PRO A 711 34.99 -9.24 9.15
CA PRO A 711 35.26 -7.98 8.43
C PRO A 711 35.77 -8.21 6.99
N GLU A 712 36.57 -9.25 6.76
CA GLU A 712 37.04 -9.63 5.42
C GLU A 712 35.90 -10.15 4.53
N ALA A 713 34.91 -10.83 5.11
CA ALA A 713 33.73 -11.27 4.37
C ALA A 713 32.87 -10.09 3.92
N LEU A 714 32.70 -9.08 4.79
CA LEU A 714 32.05 -7.82 4.43
C LEU A 714 32.84 -7.06 3.34
N ASP A 715 34.16 -6.95 3.45
CA ASP A 715 35.00 -6.33 2.41
C ASP A 715 34.90 -7.07 1.06
N GLU A 716 34.87 -8.41 1.07
CA GLU A 716 34.65 -9.22 -0.13
C GLU A 716 33.27 -8.97 -0.75
N GLU A 717 32.22 -8.81 0.07
CA GLU A 717 30.87 -8.46 -0.40
C GLU A 717 30.87 -7.10 -1.08
N LEU A 718 31.42 -6.08 -0.42
CA LEU A 718 31.53 -4.71 -0.94
C LEU A 718 32.27 -4.67 -2.27
N ARG A 719 33.42 -5.37 -2.37
CA ARG A 719 34.20 -5.44 -3.61
C ARG A 719 33.47 -6.15 -4.74
N ARG A 720 32.60 -7.11 -4.44
CA ARG A 720 31.83 -7.85 -5.46
C ARG A 720 30.80 -6.96 -6.15
N THR A 721 30.28 -5.97 -5.44
CA THR A 721 29.40 -4.94 -6.00
C THR A 721 30.14 -4.07 -7.03
N GLY A 722 31.42 -3.78 -6.78
CA GLY A 722 32.32 -3.12 -7.73
C GLY A 722 32.33 -1.59 -7.63
N ASP A 723 32.36 -0.92 -8.78
CA ASP A 723 32.39 0.55 -8.86
C ASP A 723 31.06 1.16 -8.39
N LEU A 724 31.13 2.18 -7.54
CA LEU A 724 29.95 2.93 -7.11
C LEU A 724 29.53 3.89 -8.21
N ARG A 725 28.36 3.65 -8.80
CA ARG A 725 27.77 4.46 -9.87
C ARG A 725 26.55 5.21 -9.36
N LEU A 726 26.56 6.53 -9.52
CA LEU A 726 25.45 7.39 -9.09
C LEU A 726 24.87 8.19 -10.26
N VAL A 727 23.58 8.49 -10.14
CA VAL A 727 22.80 9.37 -11.00
C VAL A 727 22.19 10.53 -10.18
N PRO A 728 21.86 11.67 -10.82
CA PRO A 728 21.10 12.74 -10.17
C PRO A 728 19.76 12.24 -9.64
N GLY A 729 19.37 12.73 -8.47
CA GLY A 729 18.11 12.46 -7.81
C GLY A 729 17.63 13.66 -7.00
N VAL A 730 16.47 13.50 -6.38
CA VAL A 730 15.87 14.49 -5.49
C VAL A 730 15.35 13.80 -4.24
N GLY A 731 15.43 14.47 -3.10
CA GLY A 731 14.85 14.03 -1.83
C GLY A 731 13.86 15.05 -1.28
N LEU A 732 12.79 14.55 -0.67
CA LEU A 732 11.93 15.29 0.24
C LEU A 732 12.13 14.76 1.67
N PRO A 733 11.76 15.53 2.72
CA PRO A 733 11.81 15.03 4.09
C PRO A 733 11.05 13.72 4.21
N SER A 734 11.71 12.69 4.72
CA SER A 734 11.18 11.32 4.81
C SER A 734 11.06 10.83 6.25
N CYS A 735 11.90 11.33 7.17
CA CYS A 735 11.88 11.00 8.59
C CYS A 735 10.74 11.74 9.33
N PRO A 736 10.22 11.18 10.45
CA PRO A 736 9.18 11.82 11.27
C PRO A 736 9.49 13.28 11.60
N VAL A 737 8.48 14.14 11.46
CA VAL A 737 8.57 15.57 11.80
C VAL A 737 8.24 15.81 13.27
N GLU A 738 8.90 16.80 13.89
CA GLU A 738 8.61 17.23 15.26
C GLU A 738 7.31 18.06 15.32
N ASP A 739 6.74 18.20 16.53
CA ASP A 739 5.50 18.97 16.78
C ASP A 739 5.54 20.41 16.22
N GLY A 740 6.72 21.03 16.21
CA GLY A 740 6.92 22.38 15.67
C GLY A 740 6.80 22.44 14.13
N ASP A 741 7.28 21.42 13.44
CA ASP A 741 7.21 21.31 11.98
C ASP A 741 5.82 20.89 11.52
N LEU A 742 5.11 20.06 12.30
CA LEU A 742 3.69 19.73 12.09
C LEU A 742 2.80 20.97 12.10
N ALA A 743 3.16 22.02 12.84
CA ALA A 743 2.42 23.29 12.81
C ALA A 743 2.58 24.04 11.47
N LEU A 744 3.72 23.90 10.79
CA LEU A 744 3.99 24.48 9.46
C LEU A 744 3.49 23.58 8.33
N HIS A 745 3.43 22.28 8.57
CA HIS A 745 3.02 21.23 7.65
C HIS A 745 2.01 20.27 8.30
N PRO A 746 0.73 20.68 8.44
CA PRO A 746 -0.30 19.87 9.12
C PRO A 746 -0.54 18.50 8.48
N HIS A 747 -0.12 18.30 7.23
CA HIS A 747 -0.27 17.06 6.48
C HIS A 747 1.06 16.33 6.24
N ALA A 748 2.10 16.62 7.03
CA ALA A 748 3.43 16.04 6.85
C ALA A 748 3.44 14.49 6.82
N GLU A 749 2.67 13.82 7.69
CA GLU A 749 2.59 12.35 7.70
C GLU A 749 2.06 11.80 6.36
N THR A 750 0.99 12.40 5.81
CA THR A 750 0.44 12.01 4.51
C THR A 750 1.40 12.32 3.37
N LEU A 751 2.12 13.44 3.44
CA LEU A 751 3.14 13.81 2.44
C LEU A 751 4.32 12.82 2.50
N GLN A 752 4.78 12.43 3.67
CA GLN A 752 5.83 11.43 3.86
C GLN A 752 5.41 10.06 3.36
N GLU A 753 4.18 9.62 3.68
CA GLU A 753 3.58 8.39 3.15
C GLU A 753 3.62 8.39 1.62
N VAL A 754 3.09 9.44 0.99
CA VAL A 754 3.08 9.59 -0.48
C VAL A 754 4.48 9.57 -1.08
N TRP A 755 5.45 10.21 -0.43
CA TRP A 755 6.84 10.20 -0.89
C TRP A 755 7.50 8.83 -0.73
N SER A 756 7.26 8.13 0.39
CA SER A 756 7.80 6.80 0.67
C SER A 756 7.32 5.74 -0.34
N GLU A 757 6.11 5.92 -0.90
CA GLU A 757 5.58 5.07 -1.97
C GLU A 757 6.35 5.25 -3.30
N GLN A 758 7.19 6.29 -3.44
CA GLN A 758 7.96 6.55 -4.65
C GLN A 758 9.32 5.86 -4.63
N THR A 759 9.41 4.75 -5.35
CA THR A 759 10.66 4.06 -5.60
C THR A 759 10.75 3.56 -7.04
N ASP A 760 11.94 3.65 -7.62
CA ASP A 760 12.28 2.94 -8.85
C ASP A 760 13.06 1.64 -8.57
N GLY A 761 13.30 1.32 -7.29
CA GLY A 761 14.14 0.21 -6.85
C GLY A 761 15.64 0.52 -6.87
N GLY A 762 16.06 1.77 -7.08
CA GLY A 762 17.40 2.25 -6.78
C GLY A 762 17.48 2.94 -5.42
N GLY A 763 18.58 3.66 -5.16
CA GLY A 763 18.76 4.45 -3.93
C GLY A 763 19.38 3.69 -2.76
N GLU A 764 20.00 2.53 -3.01
CA GLU A 764 20.77 1.81 -2.00
C GLU A 764 21.89 2.69 -1.42
N TRP A 765 22.64 3.35 -2.30
CA TRP A 765 23.58 4.40 -1.95
C TRP A 765 23.04 5.79 -2.31
N GLN A 766 23.32 6.77 -1.46
CA GLN A 766 23.13 8.20 -1.76
C GLN A 766 24.19 9.13 -1.16
N ILE A 767 24.36 10.30 -1.78
CA ILE A 767 25.18 11.43 -1.31
C ILE A 767 24.28 12.67 -1.26
N GLY A 768 24.26 13.35 -0.11
CA GLY A 768 23.42 14.53 0.12
C GLY A 768 21.91 14.23 0.15
N GLY A 769 21.10 15.28 0.11
CA GLY A 769 19.64 15.18 0.21
C GLY A 769 19.15 14.99 1.65
N TYR A 770 18.05 14.24 1.79
CA TYR A 770 17.48 13.83 3.08
C TYR A 770 17.80 12.35 3.34
N ALA A 771 17.99 12.02 4.62
CA ALA A 771 18.09 10.64 5.06
C ALA A 771 16.80 9.87 4.76
N ALA A 772 16.94 8.59 4.43
CA ALA A 772 15.79 7.69 4.43
C ALA A 772 15.38 7.40 5.86
N ASP A 773 14.08 7.35 6.11
CA ASP A 773 13.55 6.90 7.38
C ASP A 773 13.74 5.39 7.54
N PHE A 774 14.15 4.97 8.73
CA PHE A 774 14.18 3.58 9.12
C PHE A 774 13.12 3.40 10.20
N ASP A 775 11.96 2.85 9.84
CA ASP A 775 10.85 2.51 10.76
C ASP A 775 10.50 3.58 11.82
N GLY A 776 10.58 4.87 11.47
CA GLY A 776 10.24 5.98 12.35
C GLY A 776 11.30 6.35 13.40
N TYR A 777 12.55 5.92 13.23
CA TYR A 777 13.66 6.24 14.16
C TYR A 777 14.09 7.72 14.14
N GLY A 778 13.59 8.51 13.18
CA GLY A 778 13.86 9.95 13.10
C GLY A 778 14.96 10.32 12.11
N ASP A 779 15.30 11.61 12.05
CA ASP A 779 16.35 12.12 11.13
C ASP A 779 17.75 11.97 11.76
N PRO A 780 18.63 11.11 11.22
CA PRO A 780 19.98 10.92 11.75
C PRO A 780 20.82 12.19 11.67
N ALA A 781 20.60 13.09 10.71
CA ALA A 781 21.35 14.35 10.66
C ALA A 781 21.00 15.23 11.88
N ARG A 782 19.72 15.32 12.23
CA ARG A 782 19.28 16.05 13.45
C ARG A 782 19.75 15.34 14.71
N ALA A 783 19.67 14.01 14.76
CA ALA A 783 20.07 13.21 15.92
C ALA A 783 21.55 13.40 16.27
N SER A 784 22.43 13.64 15.28
CA SER A 784 23.85 13.93 15.53
C SER A 784 24.11 15.19 16.36
N ALA A 785 23.12 16.09 16.50
CA ALA A 785 23.23 17.23 17.41
C ALA A 785 23.07 16.85 18.89
N PHE A 786 22.59 15.63 19.18
CA PHE A 786 22.27 15.11 20.51
C PHE A 786 22.96 13.75 20.75
N PRO A 787 24.28 13.74 20.97
CA PRO A 787 25.04 12.50 21.17
C PRO A 787 24.64 11.72 22.43
N GLU A 788 24.13 12.42 23.45
CA GLU A 788 23.59 11.83 24.68
C GLU A 788 22.18 12.39 24.96
N GLU A 789 21.32 11.59 25.60
CA GLU A 789 19.95 12.01 25.93
C GLU A 789 19.94 13.33 26.74
N GLY A 790 19.46 14.39 26.11
CA GLY A 790 19.24 15.69 26.74
C GLY A 790 20.41 16.68 26.64
N GLU A 791 21.54 16.32 26.01
CA GLU A 791 22.66 17.23 25.77
C GLU A 791 22.73 17.68 24.31
N GLN A 792 22.51 18.96 24.05
CA GLN A 792 22.60 19.56 22.73
C GLN A 792 24.00 20.11 22.47
N TRP A 793 24.74 19.50 21.55
CA TRP A 793 26.11 19.93 21.23
C TRP A 793 26.15 21.08 20.21
N SER A 794 25.20 21.09 19.28
CA SER A 794 25.10 22.07 18.20
C SER A 794 23.64 22.23 17.73
N SER A 795 23.38 23.13 16.78
CA SER A 795 22.03 23.27 16.23
C SER A 795 21.71 22.09 15.30
N PRO A 796 20.58 21.38 15.47
CA PRO A 796 20.16 20.30 14.55
C PRO A 796 20.08 20.74 13.08
N GLU A 797 19.72 22.00 12.84
CA GLU A 797 19.61 22.58 11.49
C GLU A 797 20.95 22.73 10.75
N ASP A 798 22.07 22.70 11.48
CA ASP A 798 23.40 22.85 10.89
C ASP A 798 23.92 21.53 10.30
N TRP A 799 23.32 20.39 10.69
CA TRP A 799 23.70 19.06 10.25
C TRP A 799 23.10 18.68 8.90
N VAL A 800 23.89 17.94 8.11
CA VAL A 800 23.48 17.41 6.82
C VAL A 800 23.91 15.95 6.68
N LEU A 801 23.16 15.23 5.85
CA LEU A 801 23.58 13.92 5.38
C LEU A 801 24.74 14.07 4.39
N LEU A 802 25.89 13.47 4.71
CA LEU A 802 27.02 13.37 3.81
C LEU A 802 26.81 12.20 2.84
N ALA A 803 26.54 11.01 3.38
CA ALA A 803 26.29 9.79 2.62
C ALA A 803 25.38 8.82 3.40
N GLN A 804 24.75 7.89 2.69
CA GLN A 804 23.96 6.81 3.28
C GLN A 804 24.09 5.52 2.47
N TRP A 805 23.98 4.38 3.17
CA TRP A 805 23.92 3.04 2.58
C TRP A 805 22.81 2.19 3.19
N VAL A 806 21.87 1.72 2.34
CA VAL A 806 20.70 0.86 2.66
C VAL A 806 20.99 -0.61 2.32
N GLY A 807 22.26 -1.02 2.25
CA GLY A 807 22.64 -2.41 1.93
C GLY A 807 23.11 -3.23 3.13
N VAL A 808 23.03 -2.68 4.35
CA VAL A 808 23.24 -3.47 5.56
C VAL A 808 21.98 -4.31 5.82
N PRO A 809 22.10 -5.62 6.09
CA PRO A 809 20.95 -6.45 6.45
C PRO A 809 20.18 -5.82 7.62
N MET A 810 18.86 -5.66 7.46
CA MET A 810 17.96 -5.11 8.49
C MET A 810 18.37 -3.73 9.05
N GLY A 811 19.14 -2.92 8.31
CA GLY A 811 19.55 -1.60 8.77
C GLY A 811 20.02 -0.64 7.68
N ILE A 812 20.29 0.60 8.09
CA ILE A 812 20.80 1.68 7.23
C ILE A 812 21.95 2.39 7.94
N LEU A 813 23.06 2.60 7.21
CA LEU A 813 24.18 3.42 7.66
C LEU A 813 24.07 4.85 7.16
N TYR A 814 24.42 5.79 8.03
CA TYR A 814 24.41 7.23 7.75
C TYR A 814 25.72 7.86 8.18
N TRP A 815 26.31 8.67 7.30
CA TRP A 815 27.40 9.59 7.63
C TRP A 815 26.84 11.01 7.64
N THR A 816 26.98 11.71 8.75
CA THR A 816 26.45 13.06 8.96
C THR A 816 27.56 14.02 9.36
N ILE A 817 27.42 15.30 8.99
CA ILE A 817 28.41 16.35 9.28
C ILE A 817 27.72 17.71 9.31
N THR A 818 28.27 18.69 10.03
CA THR A 818 27.78 20.07 9.93
C THR A 818 28.17 20.71 8.60
N ARG A 819 27.33 21.62 8.08
CA ARG A 819 27.65 22.39 6.86
C ARG A 819 28.91 23.23 7.00
N GLU A 820 29.25 23.70 8.21
CA GLU A 820 30.46 24.47 8.48
C GLU A 820 31.70 23.58 8.42
N ASP A 821 31.66 22.42 9.07
CA ASP A 821 32.76 21.45 9.05
C ASP A 821 33.04 20.93 7.65
N LEU A 822 32.01 20.66 6.86
CA LEU A 822 32.15 20.24 5.48
C LEU A 822 32.85 21.32 4.62
N LYS A 823 32.46 22.59 4.78
CA LYS A 823 33.13 23.72 4.10
C LYS A 823 34.59 23.87 4.55
N ALA A 824 34.84 23.67 5.84
CA ALA A 824 36.17 23.75 6.43
C ALA A 824 37.02 22.49 6.17
N ARG A 825 36.44 21.45 5.55
CA ARG A 825 37.07 20.15 5.28
C ARG A 825 37.50 19.41 6.55
N ARG A 826 36.76 19.58 7.65
CA ARG A 826 36.97 18.91 8.95
C ARG A 826 36.23 17.58 8.99
N PHE A 827 36.65 16.63 8.16
CA PHE A 827 36.03 15.30 8.07
C PHE A 827 36.29 14.43 9.31
N ASP A 828 37.20 14.84 10.19
CA ASP A 828 37.37 14.33 11.55
C ASP A 828 36.14 14.55 12.45
N ARG A 829 35.14 15.33 11.99
CA ARG A 829 33.88 15.62 12.71
C ARG A 829 32.68 14.87 12.18
N VAL A 830 32.87 13.89 11.29
CA VAL A 830 31.78 13.05 10.79
C VAL A 830 31.28 12.14 11.90
N VAL A 831 29.95 12.06 12.05
CA VAL A 831 29.26 11.12 12.93
C VAL A 831 28.69 9.99 12.07
N VAL A 832 28.85 8.76 12.53
CA VAL A 832 28.33 7.55 11.86
C VAL A 832 27.23 6.96 12.71
N GLN A 833 26.07 6.73 12.10
CA GLN A 833 24.92 6.13 12.75
C GLN A 833 24.43 4.91 11.98
N MET A 834 23.93 3.92 12.71
CA MET A 834 23.25 2.76 12.18
C MET A 834 21.88 2.66 12.81
N TYR A 835 20.82 2.69 11.98
CA TYR A 835 19.48 2.36 12.44
C TYR A 835 19.14 0.96 11.93
N SER A 836 18.75 0.06 12.84
CA SER A 836 18.49 -1.34 12.56
C SER A 836 17.36 -1.88 13.44
N ASN A 837 16.73 -2.96 12.98
CA ASN A 837 15.71 -3.69 13.76
C ASN A 837 16.38 -4.93 14.37
N PRO A 838 16.55 -5.00 15.70
CA PRO A 838 17.30 -6.05 16.38
C PRO A 838 16.65 -7.44 16.34
#